data_AF-A0A261Y1U7-F1
#
_entry.id   AF-A0A261Y1U7-F1
#
_cell.length_a   1.000
_cell.length_b   1.000
_cell.length_c   1.000
_cell.angle_alpha   90.00
_cell.angle_beta   90.00
_cell.angle_gamma   90.00
#
_symmetry.space_group_name_H-M   'P 1'
#
loop_
_entity.id
_entity.type
_entity.pdbx_description
1 polymer ?
#
loop_
_entity_poly.entity_id
_entity_poly.type
_entity_poly.pdbx_seq_one_letter_code
_entity_poly.pdbx_strand_id
1 'polypeptide(L)'
;MASYILFETASGYALFERVQSEEIGAKLEEVQHSVLDLAKFGKMIKLKSFGPFHNAAHALENANDVSEGIVNDHLKAFLEMNLPKPSKKNKVVLGIGEKNLAGAIKAECGYDCDSDMMTLELIRGIRLHADKLLSQLKEGDLERAQLGLGHSYSRAKVKFNVNRSDNMIIQAIALIDQLDKDINTFSMRVREWYSWHFPELVKIVNDNHQFARLAKFIKNKSNLSEEQLEGLEEIVEDESKAKAIVDAAKASMGTDISDVDMINIENFADRVIELGNYRKSLHEYLISKMNYVAPNLSALIGEFVGARLISHAGSLTNLSKYPASTVQILGAEKALFRALKTKGNTPKYGLIYHSSFIGRAGQKNKGRISRFLANKCTIASRIDCFTDRPTTKFGEALKQQVEDRLSFYETGATPSKNSDTMKAVIDALRLDEHEEDEDMEAPAVPAPSKKRPVEEDDEAPKKKKKKEEKKTKKGDGEKKEDKKDKKEKKKEKKEKKKNKDISPSTLKELVQLRRDRGEDMEELDKVEYGLNHISDFFALFKYIYPLTNDIEAVQYTLKKVIQEFEDDGVIYLELRSTPRDGKAPSTMTKRSYVEALIKGIEPFSTISPDTHGIAVRLLLSVDRRHTLEQAMEIVDLAIEYKDRGVVGVDLCGHVLQGKFSDLKPAFVKAQAAGLKLAFHFGEVPENVPECQELLSLHPGRLGHVTHLDEESRHIIMKRKIPIEACLTSNIICKTVEDYPQHGFGGWLAVDQPIVLCTDDKGVFRTSNTQEHMLAMTHFNLDHERMWNLAFTAVNCCFIDEKEKKVLRARVTLKKEQCEGGNK
;
A
#
# COMPACT_ATOMS: atom_id res chain seq x y z
N MET A 1 1.50 -51.87 -9.59
CA MET A 1 2.92 -51.49 -9.49
C MET A 1 3.28 -50.56 -10.65
N ALA A 2 2.97 -49.27 -10.51
CA ALA A 2 3.51 -48.22 -11.36
C ALA A 2 5.02 -48.38 -11.56
N SER A 3 5.46 -48.58 -12.81
CA SER A 3 6.87 -48.67 -13.22
C SER A 3 7.40 -47.30 -13.63
N TYR A 4 6.53 -46.49 -14.22
CA TYR A 4 6.73 -45.07 -14.46
C TYR A 4 5.70 -44.26 -13.68
N ILE A 5 6.00 -43.00 -13.42
CA ILE A 5 5.11 -42.05 -12.73
C ILE A 5 5.02 -40.80 -13.60
N LEU A 6 3.79 -40.41 -13.94
CA LEU A 6 3.50 -39.12 -14.55
C LEU A 6 3.44 -38.05 -13.45
N PHE A 7 4.04 -36.89 -13.71
CA PHE A 7 3.98 -35.73 -12.83
C PHE A 7 3.69 -34.47 -13.65
N GLU A 8 2.45 -34.00 -13.55
CA GLU A 8 1.96 -32.75 -14.09
C GLU A 8 2.53 -31.53 -13.34
N THR A 9 3.04 -30.53 -14.06
CA THR A 9 3.58 -29.29 -13.49
C THR A 9 3.15 -28.08 -14.29
N ALA A 10 3.24 -26.88 -13.70
CA ALA A 10 2.95 -25.62 -14.40
C ALA A 10 3.89 -25.33 -15.59
N SER A 11 5.05 -25.99 -15.67
CA SER A 11 6.03 -25.83 -16.74
C SER A 11 5.92 -26.90 -17.84
N GLY A 12 5.20 -28.01 -17.60
CA GLY A 12 5.11 -29.16 -18.52
C GLY A 12 4.85 -30.49 -17.81
N TYR A 13 4.90 -31.58 -18.57
CA TYR A 13 4.79 -32.94 -18.04
C TYR A 13 6.17 -33.55 -17.78
N ALA A 14 6.38 -34.13 -16.60
CA ALA A 14 7.56 -34.93 -16.28
C ALA A 14 7.19 -36.42 -16.22
N LEU A 15 8.04 -37.28 -16.78
CA LEU A 15 7.94 -38.73 -16.65
C LEU A 15 9.12 -39.25 -15.84
N PHE A 16 8.81 -39.89 -14.73
CA PHE A 16 9.77 -40.48 -13.80
C PHE A 16 9.76 -42.01 -13.90
N GLU A 17 10.89 -42.65 -13.67
CA GLU A 17 11.08 -44.09 -13.64
C GLU A 17 11.37 -44.56 -12.20
N ARG A 18 10.65 -45.59 -11.74
CA ARG A 18 10.78 -46.18 -10.41
C ARG A 18 11.85 -47.27 -10.44
N VAL A 19 12.98 -47.01 -9.79
CA VAL A 19 14.16 -47.88 -9.76
C VAL A 19 14.17 -48.78 -8.52
N GLN A 20 13.76 -48.25 -7.36
CA GLN A 20 13.72 -48.98 -6.08
C GLN A 20 12.53 -48.53 -5.23
N SER A 21 12.02 -49.44 -4.38
CA SER A 21 10.88 -49.16 -3.49
C SER A 21 10.68 -50.32 -2.50
N GLU A 22 10.26 -50.01 -1.28
CA GLU A 22 9.93 -51.00 -0.25
C GLU A 22 8.44 -50.97 0.07
N GLU A 23 7.72 -52.06 -0.23
CA GLU A 23 6.25 -52.08 -0.19
C GLU A 23 5.69 -52.54 1.16
N ILE A 24 6.35 -53.52 1.81
CA ILE A 24 5.93 -54.05 3.12
C ILE A 24 6.18 -53.02 4.23
N GLY A 25 7.30 -52.30 4.16
CA GLY A 25 7.71 -51.27 5.11
C GLY A 25 7.11 -49.88 4.88
N ALA A 26 6.22 -49.68 3.90
CA ALA A 26 5.79 -48.33 3.46
C ALA A 26 5.14 -47.44 4.54
N LYS A 27 4.69 -48.01 5.67
CA LYS A 27 4.15 -47.29 6.84
C LYS A 27 5.16 -47.09 7.99
N LEU A 28 6.39 -47.56 7.87
CA LEU A 28 7.45 -47.33 8.85
C LEU A 28 7.94 -45.88 8.76
N GLU A 29 8.18 -45.26 9.91
CA GLU A 29 8.66 -43.87 9.99
C GLU A 29 10.00 -43.68 9.25
N GLU A 30 10.88 -44.68 9.30
CA GLU A 30 12.16 -44.69 8.58
C GLU A 30 11.98 -44.55 7.05
N VAL A 31 10.99 -45.25 6.48
CA VAL A 31 10.66 -45.20 5.05
C VAL A 31 10.01 -43.86 4.69
N GLN A 32 9.15 -43.33 5.55
CA GLN A 32 8.56 -41.99 5.37
C GLN A 32 9.63 -40.88 5.44
N HIS A 33 10.55 -40.95 6.40
CA HIS A 33 11.72 -40.05 6.47
C HIS A 33 12.66 -40.20 5.25
N SER A 34 12.70 -41.35 4.59
CA SER A 34 13.50 -41.54 3.37
C SER A 34 12.96 -40.76 2.16
N VAL A 35 11.68 -40.38 2.15
CA VAL A 35 11.07 -39.52 1.12
C VAL A 35 11.43 -38.04 1.33
N LEU A 36 11.63 -37.62 2.59
CA LEU A 36 12.06 -36.25 2.93
C LEU A 36 13.53 -35.99 2.56
N ASP A 37 14.36 -37.04 2.53
CA ASP A 37 15.78 -36.97 2.19
C ASP A 37 16.02 -37.18 0.68
N LEU A 38 16.39 -36.10 -0.01
CA LEU A 38 16.71 -36.09 -1.45
C LEU A 38 17.76 -37.16 -1.84
N ALA A 39 18.75 -37.43 -0.99
CA ALA A 39 19.83 -38.38 -1.29
C ALA A 39 19.41 -39.85 -1.14
N LYS A 40 18.27 -40.11 -0.49
CA LYS A 40 17.58 -41.41 -0.47
C LYS A 40 16.52 -41.46 -1.57
N PHE A 41 15.67 -40.45 -1.67
CA PHE A 41 14.58 -40.39 -2.64
C PHE A 41 15.07 -40.45 -4.11
N GLY A 42 16.15 -39.74 -4.44
CA GLY A 42 16.79 -39.77 -5.78
C GLY A 42 17.45 -41.11 -6.16
N LYS A 43 17.46 -42.11 -5.26
CA LYS A 43 17.81 -43.50 -5.58
C LYS A 43 16.58 -44.35 -5.94
N MET A 44 15.42 -44.00 -5.39
CA MET A 44 14.13 -44.65 -5.67
C MET A 44 13.59 -44.24 -7.04
N ILE A 45 13.74 -42.97 -7.40
CA ILE A 45 13.15 -42.35 -8.61
C ILE A 45 14.21 -41.61 -9.42
N LYS A 46 14.12 -41.73 -10.75
CA LYS A 46 14.92 -40.95 -11.71
C LYS A 46 14.03 -40.26 -12.73
N LEU A 47 14.38 -39.04 -13.13
CA LEU A 47 13.73 -38.37 -14.26
C LEU A 47 14.12 -39.10 -15.56
N LYS A 48 13.12 -39.51 -16.35
CA LYS A 48 13.32 -40.15 -17.66
C LYS A 48 13.17 -39.15 -18.81
N SER A 49 12.17 -38.28 -18.71
CA SER A 49 11.84 -37.31 -19.76
C SER A 49 11.05 -36.13 -19.20
N PHE A 50 11.16 -34.97 -19.84
CA PHE A 50 10.41 -33.76 -19.51
C PHE A 50 9.91 -33.11 -20.80
N GLY A 51 8.61 -32.85 -20.88
CA GLY A 51 7.93 -32.22 -22.00
C GLY A 51 7.43 -30.83 -21.59
N PRO A 52 8.25 -29.76 -21.76
CA PRO A 52 7.87 -28.41 -21.40
C PRO A 52 6.75 -27.87 -22.31
N PHE A 53 5.84 -27.08 -21.75
CA PHE A 53 4.78 -26.42 -22.53
C PHE A 53 5.35 -25.29 -23.41
N HIS A 54 4.85 -25.20 -24.66
CA HIS A 54 5.35 -24.23 -25.64
C HIS A 54 5.06 -22.76 -25.29
N ASN A 55 3.92 -22.49 -24.65
CA ASN A 55 3.52 -21.15 -24.21
C ASN A 55 2.47 -21.22 -23.09
N ALA A 56 2.15 -20.06 -22.48
CA ALA A 56 1.22 -19.96 -21.37
C ALA A 56 -0.26 -20.28 -21.72
N ALA A 57 -0.66 -20.15 -22.98
CA ALA A 57 -2.02 -20.51 -23.42
C ALA A 57 -2.17 -22.04 -23.53
N HIS A 58 -1.17 -22.72 -24.10
CA HIS A 58 -1.09 -24.19 -24.15
C HIS A 58 -0.97 -24.81 -22.74
N ALA A 59 -0.24 -24.16 -21.83
CA ALA A 59 -0.18 -24.55 -20.42
C ALA A 59 -1.56 -24.39 -19.72
N LEU A 60 -2.29 -23.32 -20.04
CA LEU A 60 -3.65 -23.09 -19.54
C LEU A 60 -4.65 -24.11 -20.10
N GLU A 61 -4.59 -24.42 -21.39
CA GLU A 61 -5.38 -25.45 -22.06
C GLU A 61 -5.17 -26.81 -21.39
N ASN A 62 -3.93 -27.29 -21.34
CA ASN A 62 -3.55 -28.54 -20.66
C ASN A 62 -3.99 -28.57 -19.18
N ALA A 63 -3.94 -27.44 -18.47
CA ALA A 63 -4.40 -27.36 -17.08
C ALA A 63 -5.94 -27.41 -16.93
N ASN A 64 -6.71 -26.96 -17.93
CA ASN A 64 -8.15 -27.18 -17.96
C ASN A 64 -8.46 -28.66 -18.25
N ASP A 65 -7.83 -29.23 -19.28
CA ASP A 65 -8.06 -30.61 -19.70
C ASP A 65 -7.75 -31.60 -18.57
N VAL A 66 -6.59 -31.46 -17.92
CA VAL A 66 -6.20 -32.27 -16.75
C VAL A 66 -7.21 -32.12 -15.61
N SER A 67 -7.65 -30.88 -15.30
CA SER A 67 -8.66 -30.63 -14.25
C SER A 67 -10.07 -31.14 -14.59
N GLU A 68 -10.34 -31.48 -15.85
CA GLU A 68 -11.59 -32.09 -16.31
C GLU A 68 -11.43 -33.59 -16.63
N GLY A 69 -10.22 -34.14 -16.46
CA GLY A 69 -9.89 -35.55 -16.66
C GLY A 69 -9.67 -35.97 -18.11
N ILE A 70 -9.49 -35.01 -19.02
CA ILE A 70 -9.35 -35.20 -20.47
C ILE A 70 -7.85 -35.35 -20.83
N VAL A 71 -7.53 -36.21 -21.81
CA VAL A 71 -6.16 -36.35 -22.32
C VAL A 71 -5.93 -35.35 -23.47
N ASN A 72 -5.15 -34.31 -23.21
CA ASN A 72 -4.68 -33.41 -24.28
C ASN A 72 -3.74 -34.14 -25.25
N ASP A 73 -3.80 -33.84 -26.55
CA ASP A 73 -2.94 -34.45 -27.58
C ASP A 73 -1.43 -34.31 -27.28
N HIS A 74 -1.00 -33.23 -26.62
CA HIS A 74 0.38 -33.07 -26.17
C HIS A 74 0.78 -34.10 -25.11
N LEU A 75 -0.12 -34.40 -24.15
CA LEU A 75 0.10 -35.44 -23.15
C LEU A 75 0.16 -36.83 -23.81
N LYS A 76 -0.73 -37.09 -24.77
CA LYS A 76 -0.77 -38.33 -25.55
C LYS A 76 0.52 -38.56 -26.33
N ALA A 77 0.97 -37.57 -27.10
CA ALA A 77 2.24 -37.61 -27.82
C ALA A 77 3.45 -37.80 -26.88
N PHE A 78 3.45 -37.12 -25.72
CA PHE A 78 4.49 -37.28 -24.72
C PHE A 78 4.52 -38.70 -24.12
N LEU A 79 3.38 -39.33 -23.87
CA LEU A 79 3.31 -40.72 -23.40
C LEU A 79 3.74 -41.72 -24.48
N GLU A 80 3.27 -41.56 -25.73
CA GLU A 80 3.65 -42.43 -26.85
C GLU A 80 5.15 -42.35 -27.21
N MET A 81 5.79 -41.19 -27.04
CA MET A 81 7.23 -41.04 -27.29
C MET A 81 8.11 -41.69 -26.22
N ASN A 82 7.66 -41.70 -24.95
CA ASN A 82 8.51 -42.06 -23.81
C ASN A 82 8.22 -43.43 -23.16
N LEU A 83 7.08 -44.06 -23.49
CA LEU A 83 6.70 -45.39 -23.01
C LEU A 83 6.78 -46.44 -24.13
N PRO A 84 7.25 -47.67 -23.86
CA PRO A 84 7.25 -48.73 -24.87
C PRO A 84 5.82 -49.23 -25.12
N LYS A 85 5.47 -49.44 -26.40
CA LYS A 85 4.11 -49.79 -26.83
C LYS A 85 3.55 -50.99 -26.04
N PRO A 86 2.33 -50.89 -25.47
CA PRO A 86 1.81 -51.91 -24.57
C PRO A 86 1.53 -53.21 -25.34
N SER A 87 1.95 -54.34 -24.77
CA SER A 87 1.80 -55.67 -25.38
C SER A 87 1.39 -56.69 -24.34
N LYS A 88 0.67 -57.75 -24.74
CA LYS A 88 0.15 -58.79 -23.83
C LYS A 88 1.25 -59.50 -23.00
N LYS A 89 2.53 -59.38 -23.39
CA LYS A 89 3.68 -59.88 -22.61
C LYS A 89 4.37 -58.82 -21.74
N ASN A 90 4.32 -57.54 -22.14
CA ASN A 90 4.97 -56.43 -21.44
C ASN A 90 3.91 -55.39 -21.06
N LYS A 91 3.32 -55.55 -19.87
CA LYS A 91 2.41 -54.56 -19.28
C LYS A 91 3.21 -53.42 -18.66
N VAL A 92 3.22 -52.27 -19.31
CA VAL A 92 3.65 -51.00 -18.70
C VAL A 92 2.54 -50.52 -17.77
N VAL A 93 2.88 -50.22 -16.52
CA VAL A 93 1.96 -49.61 -15.55
C VAL A 93 2.41 -48.18 -15.27
N LEU A 94 1.50 -47.22 -15.43
CA LEU A 94 1.74 -45.79 -15.23
C LEU A 94 1.06 -45.30 -13.95
N GLY A 95 1.85 -44.73 -13.04
CA GLY A 95 1.37 -44.08 -11.83
C GLY A 95 0.88 -42.66 -12.10
N ILE A 96 -0.34 -42.33 -11.69
CA ILE A 96 -1.00 -41.03 -11.95
C ILE A 96 -1.69 -40.55 -10.66
N GLY A 97 -1.65 -39.23 -10.40
CA GLY A 97 -2.28 -38.63 -9.22
C GLY A 97 -3.81 -38.67 -9.24
N GLU A 98 -4.42 -38.43 -10.41
CA GLU A 98 -5.87 -38.37 -10.57
C GLU A 98 -6.50 -39.63 -11.19
N LYS A 99 -7.61 -40.08 -10.60
CA LYS A 99 -8.32 -41.29 -11.03
C LYS A 99 -9.11 -41.11 -12.34
N ASN A 100 -9.59 -39.89 -12.61
CA ASN A 100 -10.34 -39.60 -13.83
C ASN A 100 -9.39 -39.63 -15.05
N LEU A 101 -8.27 -38.90 -14.95
CA LEU A 101 -7.20 -38.90 -15.95
C LEU A 101 -6.60 -40.30 -16.15
N ALA A 102 -6.43 -41.10 -15.09
CA ALA A 102 -6.03 -42.50 -15.18
C ALA A 102 -7.02 -43.37 -15.98
N GLY A 103 -8.33 -43.08 -15.89
CA GLY A 103 -9.35 -43.72 -16.71
C GLY A 103 -9.24 -43.34 -18.19
N ALA A 104 -9.08 -42.04 -18.48
CA ALA A 104 -8.98 -41.52 -19.84
C ALA A 104 -7.69 -41.98 -20.56
N ILE A 105 -6.52 -41.91 -19.90
CA ILE A 105 -5.25 -42.41 -20.44
C ILE A 105 -5.34 -43.92 -20.74
N LYS A 106 -6.04 -44.70 -19.91
CA LYS A 106 -6.26 -46.12 -20.17
C LYS A 106 -7.20 -46.37 -21.37
N ALA A 107 -8.21 -45.53 -21.58
CA ALA A 107 -9.11 -45.63 -22.71
C ALA A 107 -8.45 -45.25 -24.05
N GLU A 108 -7.63 -44.19 -24.05
CA GLU A 108 -7.03 -43.64 -25.28
C GLU A 108 -5.65 -44.20 -25.62
N CYS A 109 -4.78 -44.36 -24.64
CA CYS A 109 -3.37 -44.76 -24.84
C CYS A 109 -3.14 -46.26 -24.57
N GLY A 110 -4.12 -46.96 -23.98
CA GLY A 110 -4.05 -48.41 -23.72
C GLY A 110 -3.07 -48.84 -22.62
N TYR A 111 -2.52 -47.91 -21.84
CA TYR A 111 -1.65 -48.22 -20.69
C TYR A 111 -2.48 -48.67 -19.47
N ASP A 112 -1.96 -49.61 -18.67
CA ASP A 112 -2.55 -49.92 -17.37
C ASP A 112 -2.18 -48.81 -16.38
N CYS A 113 -3.18 -48.15 -15.80
CA CYS A 113 -2.98 -47.02 -14.90
C CYS A 113 -3.15 -47.42 -13.43
N ASP A 114 -2.34 -46.82 -12.55
CA ASP A 114 -2.21 -47.11 -11.11
C ASP A 114 -2.33 -45.79 -10.33
N SER A 115 -3.16 -45.76 -9.29
CA SER A 115 -3.42 -44.58 -8.44
C SER A 115 -3.50 -44.95 -6.96
N ASP A 116 -2.76 -46.00 -6.58
CA ASP A 116 -2.71 -46.49 -5.20
C ASP A 116 -1.94 -45.53 -4.28
N MET A 117 -2.15 -45.67 -2.96
CA MET A 117 -1.54 -44.79 -1.96
C MET A 117 0.00 -44.72 -2.05
N MET A 118 0.66 -45.80 -2.46
CA MET A 118 2.11 -45.79 -2.70
C MET A 118 2.49 -44.90 -3.89
N THR A 119 1.72 -44.92 -4.97
CA THR A 119 1.88 -44.04 -6.12
C THR A 119 1.71 -42.57 -5.71
N LEU A 120 0.74 -42.27 -4.84
CA LEU A 120 0.50 -40.92 -4.32
C LEU A 120 1.64 -40.42 -3.41
N GLU A 121 2.20 -41.25 -2.54
CA GLU A 121 3.37 -40.87 -1.72
C GLU A 121 4.63 -40.66 -2.58
N LEU A 122 4.83 -41.43 -3.64
CA LEU A 122 5.92 -41.19 -4.60
C LEU A 122 5.71 -39.88 -5.38
N ILE A 123 4.49 -39.55 -5.80
CA ILE A 123 4.15 -38.24 -6.41
C ILE A 123 4.36 -37.09 -5.41
N ARG A 124 4.03 -37.28 -4.14
CA ARG A 124 4.27 -36.31 -3.06
C ARG A 124 5.77 -36.07 -2.85
N GLY A 125 6.60 -37.11 -2.88
CA GLY A 125 8.06 -36.99 -2.84
C GLY A 125 8.64 -36.27 -4.06
N ILE A 126 8.13 -36.59 -5.27
CA ILE A 126 8.51 -35.85 -6.50
C ILE A 126 8.15 -34.37 -6.36
N ARG A 127 6.97 -34.05 -5.84
CA ARG A 127 6.51 -32.66 -5.62
C ARG A 127 7.34 -31.90 -4.59
N LEU A 128 7.79 -32.57 -3.52
CA LEU A 128 8.66 -31.97 -2.49
C LEU A 128 10.05 -31.61 -3.03
N HIS A 129 10.58 -32.39 -3.97
CA HIS A 129 11.93 -32.24 -4.52
C HIS A 129 11.93 -31.70 -5.97
N ALA A 130 10.81 -31.18 -6.46
CA ALA A 130 10.58 -30.90 -7.88
C ALA A 130 11.67 -30.03 -8.53
N ASP A 131 12.03 -28.91 -7.91
CA ASP A 131 13.05 -27.97 -8.41
C ASP A 131 14.45 -28.59 -8.52
N LYS A 132 14.73 -29.63 -7.73
CA LYS A 132 16.04 -30.34 -7.70
C LYS A 132 16.06 -31.59 -8.56
N LEU A 133 14.89 -32.17 -8.86
CA LEU A 133 14.73 -33.30 -9.77
C LEU A 133 14.61 -32.85 -11.23
N LEU A 134 14.03 -31.67 -11.50
CA LEU A 134 13.84 -31.10 -12.83
C LEU A 134 15.04 -30.24 -13.26
N SER A 135 16.22 -30.85 -13.38
CA SER A 135 17.51 -30.18 -13.68
C SER A 135 17.62 -29.42 -15.01
N GLN A 136 16.55 -29.39 -15.81
CA GLN A 136 16.42 -28.57 -17.02
C GLN A 136 15.80 -27.18 -16.75
N LEU A 137 15.16 -26.99 -15.58
CA LEU A 137 14.63 -25.72 -15.11
C LEU A 137 15.65 -25.03 -14.19
N LYS A 138 15.54 -23.70 -14.06
CA LYS A 138 16.31 -22.94 -13.06
C LYS A 138 15.51 -22.83 -11.76
N GLU A 139 16.24 -22.71 -10.66
CA GLU A 139 15.66 -22.46 -9.34
C GLU A 139 14.79 -21.18 -9.36
N GLY A 140 13.54 -21.29 -8.91
CA GLY A 140 12.54 -20.22 -8.94
C GLY A 140 11.74 -20.04 -10.23
N ASP A 141 12.10 -20.68 -11.36
CA ASP A 141 11.28 -20.58 -12.58
C ASP A 141 9.97 -21.38 -12.48
N LEU A 142 9.95 -22.48 -11.70
CA LEU A 142 8.73 -23.26 -11.44
C LEU A 142 7.70 -22.46 -10.62
N GLU A 143 8.12 -21.72 -9.59
CA GLU A 143 7.24 -20.85 -8.79
C GLU A 143 6.58 -19.76 -9.65
N ARG A 144 7.37 -19.14 -10.55
CA ARG A 144 6.88 -18.14 -11.51
C ARG A 144 5.86 -18.73 -12.48
N ALA A 145 6.12 -19.94 -12.98
CA ALA A 145 5.19 -20.66 -13.84
C ALA A 145 3.88 -20.99 -13.10
N GLN A 146 3.96 -21.47 -11.85
CA GLN A 146 2.78 -21.73 -11.00
C GLN A 146 1.94 -20.47 -10.78
N LEU A 147 2.58 -19.33 -10.45
CA LEU A 147 1.89 -18.05 -10.25
C LEU A 147 1.22 -17.55 -11.54
N GLY A 148 1.93 -17.60 -12.67
CA GLY A 148 1.41 -17.18 -13.98
C GLY A 148 0.25 -18.06 -14.48
N LEU A 149 0.36 -19.38 -14.30
CA LEU A 149 -0.68 -20.33 -14.66
C LEU A 149 -1.89 -20.20 -13.72
N GLY A 150 -1.69 -20.15 -12.40
CA GLY A 150 -2.77 -20.02 -11.42
C GLY A 150 -3.61 -18.76 -11.61
N HIS A 151 -2.97 -17.60 -11.85
CA HIS A 151 -3.66 -16.36 -12.21
C HIS A 151 -4.45 -16.48 -13.53
N SER A 152 -3.95 -17.25 -14.51
CA SER A 152 -4.61 -17.39 -15.81
C SER A 152 -5.77 -18.38 -15.76
N TYR A 153 -5.60 -19.51 -15.06
CA TYR A 153 -6.64 -20.49 -14.77
C TYR A 153 -7.81 -19.89 -14.01
N SER A 154 -7.52 -19.15 -12.94
CA SER A 154 -8.56 -18.46 -12.14
C SER A 154 -9.31 -17.42 -12.96
N ARG A 155 -8.61 -16.61 -13.77
CA ARG A 155 -9.26 -15.61 -14.66
C ARG A 155 -10.15 -16.27 -15.72
N ALA A 156 -9.73 -17.41 -16.27
CA ALA A 156 -10.52 -18.17 -17.25
C ALA A 156 -11.78 -18.77 -16.63
N LYS A 157 -11.66 -19.54 -15.54
CA LYS A 157 -12.82 -20.19 -14.88
C LYS A 157 -13.81 -19.15 -14.30
N VAL A 158 -13.34 -17.99 -13.84
CA VAL A 158 -14.17 -16.88 -13.34
C VAL A 158 -14.72 -15.98 -14.47
N LYS A 159 -14.35 -16.22 -15.74
CA LYS A 159 -14.69 -15.38 -16.90
C LYS A 159 -14.39 -13.88 -16.68
N PHE A 160 -13.22 -13.57 -16.11
CA PHE A 160 -12.86 -12.21 -15.70
C PHE A 160 -12.74 -11.26 -16.90
N ASN A 161 -13.78 -10.44 -17.15
CA ASN A 161 -13.81 -9.48 -18.24
C ASN A 161 -12.92 -8.25 -17.93
N VAL A 162 -11.71 -8.25 -18.49
CA VAL A 162 -10.73 -7.15 -18.38
C VAL A 162 -11.30 -5.80 -18.84
N ASN A 163 -12.17 -5.80 -19.86
CA ASN A 163 -12.77 -4.56 -20.37
C ASN A 163 -13.74 -3.92 -19.37
N ARG A 164 -14.31 -4.70 -18.44
CA ARG A 164 -15.17 -4.24 -17.34
C ARG A 164 -14.39 -3.74 -16.12
N SER A 165 -13.05 -3.70 -16.18
CA SER A 165 -12.23 -3.24 -15.04
C SER A 165 -12.50 -1.76 -14.71
N ASP A 166 -13.00 -1.56 -13.49
CA ASP A 166 -13.31 -0.28 -12.86
C ASP A 166 -12.08 0.46 -12.34
N ASN A 167 -10.97 -0.23 -12.08
CA ASN A 167 -9.69 0.38 -11.68
C ASN A 167 -9.26 1.49 -12.65
N MET A 168 -9.47 1.33 -13.96
CA MET A 168 -9.15 2.37 -14.95
C MET A 168 -9.96 3.67 -14.73
N ILE A 169 -11.22 3.56 -14.30
CA ILE A 169 -12.06 4.71 -13.92
C ILE A 169 -11.53 5.37 -12.64
N ILE A 170 -11.10 4.56 -11.66
CA ILE A 170 -10.56 5.03 -10.37
C ILE A 170 -9.25 5.82 -10.59
N GLN A 171 -8.33 5.30 -11.41
CA GLN A 171 -7.08 6.00 -11.72
C GLN A 171 -7.35 7.25 -12.58
N ALA A 172 -8.24 7.17 -13.59
CA ALA A 172 -8.55 8.31 -14.45
C ALA A 172 -9.16 9.48 -13.67
N ILE A 173 -10.12 9.25 -12.76
CA ILE A 173 -10.71 10.33 -11.96
C ILE A 173 -9.73 10.89 -10.92
N ALA A 174 -8.88 10.06 -10.32
CA ALA A 174 -7.82 10.53 -9.42
C ALA A 174 -6.79 11.40 -10.15
N LEU A 175 -6.44 11.03 -11.39
CA LEU A 175 -5.53 11.78 -12.26
C LEU A 175 -6.16 13.10 -12.75
N ILE A 176 -7.45 13.12 -13.14
CA ILE A 176 -8.17 14.37 -13.46
C ILE A 176 -8.24 15.29 -12.23
N ASP A 177 -8.63 14.76 -11.07
CA ASP A 177 -8.70 15.54 -9.82
C ASP A 177 -7.32 16.04 -9.37
N GLN A 178 -6.21 15.49 -9.89
CA GLN A 178 -4.85 15.99 -9.68
C GLN A 178 -4.43 17.02 -10.74
N LEU A 179 -4.62 16.71 -12.03
CA LEU A 179 -4.38 17.64 -13.14
C LEU A 179 -5.14 18.97 -12.96
N ASP A 180 -6.38 18.96 -12.48
CA ASP A 180 -7.15 20.19 -12.23
C ASP A 180 -6.50 21.08 -11.14
N LYS A 181 -5.72 20.52 -10.20
CA LYS A 181 -4.93 21.30 -9.23
C LYS A 181 -3.63 21.79 -9.86
N ASP A 182 -2.95 20.94 -10.61
CA ASP A 182 -1.60 21.21 -11.12
C ASP A 182 -1.65 22.21 -12.28
N ILE A 183 -2.61 22.06 -13.21
CA ILE A 183 -2.91 23.04 -14.26
C ILE A 183 -3.21 24.40 -13.62
N ASN A 184 -4.09 24.47 -12.62
CA ASN A 184 -4.39 25.75 -11.97
C ASN A 184 -3.16 26.35 -11.26
N THR A 185 -2.34 25.51 -10.62
CA THR A 185 -1.10 25.96 -9.94
C THR A 185 -0.07 26.48 -10.94
N PHE A 186 0.16 25.76 -12.05
CA PHE A 186 1.09 26.16 -13.10
C PHE A 186 0.58 27.38 -13.88
N SER A 187 -0.70 27.47 -14.24
CA SER A 187 -1.30 28.68 -14.83
C SER A 187 -1.12 29.92 -13.93
N MET A 188 -1.26 29.77 -12.61
CA MET A 188 -0.98 30.87 -11.68
C MET A 188 0.51 31.29 -11.71
N ARG A 189 1.46 30.34 -11.86
CA ARG A 189 2.88 30.66 -12.03
C ARG A 189 3.19 31.30 -13.40
N VAL A 190 2.58 30.84 -14.49
CA VAL A 190 2.67 31.49 -15.82
C VAL A 190 2.14 32.92 -15.73
N ARG A 191 1.02 33.16 -15.04
CA ARG A 191 0.50 34.50 -14.77
C ARG A 191 1.50 35.35 -13.98
N GLU A 192 2.04 34.84 -12.87
CA GLU A 192 3.02 35.58 -12.05
C GLU A 192 4.29 35.96 -12.84
N TRP A 193 4.87 35.03 -13.60
CA TRP A 193 6.09 35.28 -14.39
C TRP A 193 5.84 36.27 -15.53
N TYR A 194 4.81 36.04 -16.35
CA TYR A 194 4.51 36.90 -17.50
C TYR A 194 3.98 38.30 -17.09
N SER A 195 3.35 38.42 -15.91
CA SER A 195 2.92 39.73 -15.36
C SER A 195 4.08 40.68 -15.09
N TRP A 196 5.31 40.20 -14.96
CA TRP A 196 6.46 41.09 -14.78
C TRP A 196 6.75 41.88 -16.08
N HIS A 197 6.50 41.27 -17.23
CA HIS A 197 6.63 41.88 -18.55
C HIS A 197 5.39 42.66 -18.99
N PHE A 198 4.20 42.07 -18.78
CA PHE A 198 2.93 42.65 -19.22
C PHE A 198 1.85 42.55 -18.11
N PRO A 199 1.92 43.38 -17.06
CA PRO A 199 1.04 43.31 -15.89
C PRO A 199 -0.42 43.67 -16.19
N GLU A 200 -0.70 44.39 -17.28
CA GLU A 200 -2.05 44.76 -17.69
C GLU A 200 -2.87 43.55 -18.17
N LEU A 201 -2.23 42.57 -18.82
CA LEU A 201 -2.91 41.39 -19.41
C LEU A 201 -3.71 40.59 -18.36
N VAL A 202 -3.18 40.47 -17.13
CA VAL A 202 -3.85 39.79 -16.02
C VAL A 202 -5.16 40.48 -15.58
N LYS A 203 -5.33 41.77 -15.86
CA LYS A 203 -6.57 42.52 -15.56
C LYS A 203 -7.63 42.38 -16.65
N ILE A 204 -7.21 42.14 -17.90
CA ILE A 204 -8.10 42.00 -19.06
C ILE A 204 -8.62 40.55 -19.16
N VAL A 205 -7.73 39.57 -18.97
CA VAL A 205 -8.02 38.15 -19.18
C VAL A 205 -8.16 37.44 -17.84
N ASN A 206 -9.39 37.07 -17.49
CA ASN A 206 -9.67 36.40 -16.23
C ASN A 206 -9.34 34.90 -16.25
N ASP A 207 -9.48 34.21 -17.39
CA ASP A 207 -9.23 32.77 -17.45
C ASP A 207 -7.74 32.41 -17.48
N ASN A 208 -7.41 31.33 -16.76
CA ASN A 208 -6.05 30.82 -16.55
C ASN A 208 -5.50 30.05 -17.77
N HIS A 209 -6.36 29.49 -18.63
CA HIS A 209 -5.96 28.70 -19.79
C HIS A 209 -5.88 29.56 -21.07
N GLN A 210 -6.79 30.51 -21.25
CA GLN A 210 -6.67 31.57 -22.26
C GLN A 210 -5.39 32.40 -22.02
N PHE A 211 -5.08 32.77 -20.78
CA PHE A 211 -3.86 33.52 -20.46
C PHE A 211 -2.59 32.79 -20.91
N ALA A 212 -2.48 31.47 -20.69
CA ALA A 212 -1.32 30.69 -21.12
C ALA A 212 -1.17 30.68 -22.65
N ARG A 213 -2.28 30.53 -23.38
CA ARG A 213 -2.31 30.64 -24.86
C ARG A 213 -1.85 32.01 -25.35
N LEU A 214 -2.28 33.08 -24.70
CA LEU A 214 -1.89 34.45 -25.04
C LEU A 214 -0.41 34.72 -24.75
N ALA A 215 0.13 34.24 -23.63
CA ALA A 215 1.56 34.38 -23.33
C ALA A 215 2.43 33.73 -24.43
N LYS A 216 2.04 32.53 -24.91
CA LYS A 216 2.71 31.87 -26.05
C LYS A 216 2.57 32.66 -27.36
N PHE A 217 1.39 33.20 -27.66
CA PHE A 217 1.13 33.90 -28.91
C PHE A 217 1.79 35.29 -28.99
N ILE A 218 1.67 36.09 -27.92
CA ILE A 218 2.20 37.46 -27.84
C ILE A 218 3.73 37.46 -27.73
N LYS A 219 4.30 36.53 -26.93
CA LYS A 219 5.72 36.52 -26.56
C LYS A 219 6.15 37.87 -25.97
N ASN A 220 6.92 38.67 -26.70
CA ASN A 220 7.39 39.98 -26.29
C ASN A 220 6.41 41.08 -26.77
N LYS A 221 5.91 41.90 -25.85
CA LYS A 221 4.92 42.97 -26.11
C LYS A 221 5.33 43.94 -27.22
N SER A 222 6.63 44.12 -27.42
CA SER A 222 7.21 45.01 -28.44
C SER A 222 6.97 44.54 -29.88
N ASN A 223 6.63 43.27 -30.08
CA ASN A 223 6.33 42.68 -31.39
C ASN A 223 4.84 42.74 -31.75
N LEU A 224 3.98 43.23 -30.84
CA LEU A 224 2.53 43.16 -30.99
C LEU A 224 2.01 44.25 -31.95
N SER A 225 1.46 43.84 -33.09
CA SER A 225 0.91 44.72 -34.12
C SER A 225 -0.59 44.51 -34.35
N GLU A 226 -1.22 45.44 -35.07
CA GLU A 226 -2.63 45.33 -35.48
C GLU A 226 -2.87 44.23 -36.54
N GLU A 227 -1.81 43.65 -37.11
CA GLU A 227 -1.90 42.47 -37.99
C GLU A 227 -2.08 41.17 -37.19
N GLN A 228 -1.69 41.14 -35.91
CA GLN A 228 -1.86 39.96 -35.04
C GLN A 228 -3.25 39.90 -34.37
N LEU A 229 -4.13 40.87 -34.66
CA LEU A 229 -5.40 41.05 -33.97
C LEU A 229 -6.38 39.88 -34.21
N GLU A 230 -6.41 39.33 -35.42
CA GLU A 230 -7.23 38.15 -35.75
C GLU A 230 -6.88 36.93 -34.88
N GLY A 231 -5.58 36.67 -34.66
CA GLY A 231 -5.11 35.56 -33.81
C GLY A 231 -5.32 35.80 -32.31
N LEU A 232 -5.37 37.06 -31.87
CA LEU A 232 -5.82 37.39 -30.51
C LEU A 232 -7.33 37.17 -30.36
N GLU A 233 -8.12 37.50 -31.38
CA GLU A 233 -9.58 37.33 -31.36
C GLU A 233 -9.97 35.84 -31.30
N GLU A 234 -9.29 34.96 -32.06
CA GLU A 234 -9.48 33.49 -31.99
C GLU A 234 -9.23 32.93 -30.57
N ILE A 235 -8.23 33.45 -29.85
CA ILE A 235 -7.87 32.95 -28.51
C ILE A 235 -8.80 33.48 -27.41
N VAL A 236 -9.31 34.71 -27.56
CA VAL A 236 -10.07 35.43 -26.53
C VAL A 236 -11.59 35.35 -26.72
N GLU A 237 -12.05 35.01 -27.92
CA GLU A 237 -13.47 34.93 -28.32
C GLU A 237 -14.21 36.29 -28.17
N ASP A 238 -13.48 37.41 -28.22
CA ASP A 238 -14.00 38.76 -27.97
C ASP A 238 -13.10 39.86 -28.58
N GLU A 239 -13.55 40.44 -29.71
CA GLU A 239 -12.93 41.57 -30.43
C GLU A 239 -12.56 42.76 -29.50
N SER A 240 -13.41 43.06 -28.51
CA SER A 240 -13.22 44.21 -27.62
C SER A 240 -12.06 43.99 -26.65
N LYS A 241 -11.87 42.75 -26.18
CA LYS A 241 -10.71 42.38 -25.38
C LYS A 241 -9.43 42.29 -26.22
N ALA A 242 -9.50 41.78 -27.44
CA ALA A 242 -8.35 41.73 -28.35
C ALA A 242 -7.78 43.14 -28.61
N LYS A 243 -8.64 44.12 -28.93
CA LYS A 243 -8.26 45.53 -29.07
C LYS A 243 -7.71 46.12 -27.77
N ALA A 244 -8.36 45.86 -26.63
CA ALA A 244 -7.88 46.32 -25.33
C ALA A 244 -6.49 45.73 -24.95
N ILE A 245 -6.14 44.53 -25.40
CA ILE A 245 -4.80 43.95 -25.22
C ILE A 245 -3.76 44.71 -26.06
N VAL A 246 -4.07 45.04 -27.32
CA VAL A 246 -3.17 45.82 -28.19
C VAL A 246 -2.94 47.23 -27.63
N ASP A 247 -3.98 47.92 -27.20
CA ASP A 247 -3.85 49.26 -26.60
C ASP A 247 -3.17 49.22 -25.23
N ALA A 248 -3.40 48.17 -24.43
CA ALA A 248 -2.66 47.97 -23.18
C ALA A 248 -1.18 47.65 -23.40
N ALA A 249 -0.81 46.95 -24.47
CA ALA A 249 0.59 46.69 -24.82
C ALA A 249 1.31 47.99 -25.21
N LYS A 250 0.68 48.82 -26.07
CA LYS A 250 1.17 50.18 -26.43
C LYS A 250 1.35 51.09 -25.21
N ALA A 251 0.60 50.86 -24.13
CA ALA A 251 0.65 51.62 -22.89
C ALA A 251 1.32 50.89 -21.69
N SER A 252 1.95 49.73 -21.90
CA SER A 252 2.39 48.85 -20.79
C SER A 252 3.69 49.30 -20.13
N MET A 253 3.60 49.59 -18.83
CA MET A 253 4.73 49.99 -17.98
C MET A 253 5.53 48.81 -17.40
N GLY A 254 5.27 47.56 -17.83
CA GLY A 254 6.05 46.39 -17.40
C GLY A 254 7.50 46.38 -17.93
N THR A 255 8.37 45.58 -17.33
CA THR A 255 9.81 45.54 -17.72
C THR A 255 10.04 44.67 -18.94
N ASP A 256 10.99 45.05 -19.79
CA ASP A 256 11.44 44.19 -20.88
C ASP A 256 12.17 42.95 -20.34
N ILE A 257 11.89 41.79 -20.93
CA ILE A 257 12.39 40.48 -20.51
C ILE A 257 13.48 40.01 -21.49
N SER A 258 14.45 39.22 -21.00
CA SER A 258 15.48 38.62 -21.86
C SER A 258 14.89 37.52 -22.75
N ASP A 259 15.45 37.31 -23.94
CA ASP A 259 14.98 36.26 -24.86
C ASP A 259 15.06 34.85 -24.24
N VAL A 260 16.06 34.61 -23.39
CA VAL A 260 16.24 33.34 -22.66
C VAL A 260 15.10 33.11 -21.66
N ASP A 261 14.74 34.14 -20.91
CA ASP A 261 13.62 34.07 -19.96
C ASP A 261 12.26 33.99 -20.68
N MET A 262 12.11 34.66 -21.83
CA MET A 262 10.93 34.55 -22.69
C MET A 262 10.75 33.12 -23.22
N ILE A 263 11.82 32.48 -23.70
CA ILE A 263 11.80 31.07 -24.14
C ILE A 263 11.40 30.15 -22.97
N ASN A 264 11.88 30.41 -21.76
CA ASN A 264 11.49 29.64 -20.57
C ASN A 264 10.00 29.83 -20.22
N ILE A 265 9.46 31.05 -20.35
CA ILE A 265 8.02 31.31 -20.15
C ILE A 265 7.18 30.66 -21.25
N GLU A 266 7.60 30.71 -22.51
CA GLU A 266 6.92 30.05 -23.63
C GLU A 266 6.86 28.53 -23.43
N ASN A 267 7.99 27.89 -23.13
CA ASN A 267 8.06 26.45 -22.85
C ASN A 267 7.15 26.04 -21.68
N PHE A 268 7.06 26.88 -20.64
CA PHE A 268 6.22 26.60 -19.48
C PHE A 268 4.72 26.84 -19.76
N ALA A 269 4.38 27.87 -20.53
CA ALA A 269 3.01 28.11 -21.01
C ALA A 269 2.54 26.97 -21.94
N ASP A 270 3.40 26.50 -22.84
CA ASP A 270 3.15 25.33 -23.68
C ASP A 270 2.87 24.08 -22.85
N ARG A 271 3.68 23.83 -21.82
CA ARG A 271 3.45 22.66 -20.96
C ARG A 271 2.12 22.73 -20.21
N VAL A 272 1.64 23.93 -19.87
CA VAL A 272 0.29 24.15 -19.30
C VAL A 272 -0.80 23.87 -20.34
N ILE A 273 -0.62 24.30 -21.60
CA ILE A 273 -1.58 24.04 -22.70
C ILE A 273 -1.64 22.54 -23.04
N GLU A 274 -0.49 21.84 -23.08
CA GLU A 274 -0.41 20.40 -23.25
C GLU A 274 -1.16 19.65 -22.14
N LEU A 275 -0.95 20.01 -20.88
CA LEU A 275 -1.66 19.42 -19.74
C LEU A 275 -3.17 19.70 -19.80
N GLY A 276 -3.57 20.91 -20.23
CA GLY A 276 -4.97 21.26 -20.47
C GLY A 276 -5.63 20.42 -21.57
N ASN A 277 -4.93 20.18 -22.68
CA ASN A 277 -5.39 19.31 -23.77
C ASN A 277 -5.43 17.83 -23.33
N TYR A 278 -4.41 17.34 -22.62
CA TYR A 278 -4.39 15.99 -22.07
C TYR A 278 -5.55 15.75 -21.08
N ARG A 279 -5.87 16.73 -20.24
CA ARG A 279 -7.02 16.71 -19.33
C ARG A 279 -8.36 16.61 -20.07
N LYS A 280 -8.51 17.21 -21.26
CA LYS A 280 -9.69 17.03 -22.13
C LYS A 280 -9.78 15.60 -22.68
N SER A 281 -8.69 15.09 -23.27
CA SER A 281 -8.64 13.72 -23.79
C SER A 281 -8.91 12.66 -22.69
N LEU A 282 -8.36 12.85 -21.48
CA LEU A 282 -8.61 11.97 -20.34
C LEU A 282 -10.06 12.06 -19.84
N HIS A 283 -10.73 13.20 -19.99
CA HIS A 283 -12.15 13.35 -19.70
C HIS A 283 -13.03 12.60 -20.71
N GLU A 284 -12.72 12.70 -22.01
CA GLU A 284 -13.42 11.96 -23.08
C GLU A 284 -13.26 10.44 -22.90
N TYR A 285 -12.04 10.00 -22.57
CA TYR A 285 -11.77 8.61 -22.17
C TYR A 285 -12.61 8.19 -20.95
N LEU A 286 -12.72 9.03 -19.92
CA LEU A 286 -13.55 8.73 -18.74
C LEU A 286 -15.04 8.59 -19.10
N ILE A 287 -15.58 9.43 -20.00
CA ILE A 287 -16.98 9.30 -20.48
C ILE A 287 -17.17 7.95 -21.18
N SER A 288 -16.31 7.66 -22.18
CA SER A 288 -16.36 6.41 -22.95
C SER A 288 -16.28 5.18 -22.04
N LYS A 289 -15.32 5.18 -21.11
CA LYS A 289 -15.10 4.06 -20.19
C LYS A 289 -16.22 3.93 -19.14
N MET A 290 -16.78 5.03 -18.66
CA MET A 290 -17.93 5.02 -17.75
C MET A 290 -19.17 4.42 -18.41
N ASN A 291 -19.46 4.80 -19.66
CA ASN A 291 -20.63 4.29 -20.39
C ASN A 291 -20.50 2.80 -20.74
N TYR A 292 -19.28 2.26 -20.84
CA TYR A 292 -19.05 0.81 -20.97
C TYR A 292 -19.16 0.03 -19.64
N VAL A 293 -18.76 0.62 -18.51
CA VAL A 293 -18.65 -0.10 -17.22
C VAL A 293 -19.87 0.10 -16.32
N ALA A 294 -20.46 1.29 -16.29
CA ALA A 294 -21.60 1.65 -15.44
C ALA A 294 -22.55 2.69 -16.09
N PRO A 295 -23.19 2.34 -17.23
CA PRO A 295 -24.08 3.24 -17.97
C PRO A 295 -25.30 3.71 -17.16
N ASN A 296 -25.84 2.91 -16.23
CA ASN A 296 -27.02 3.31 -15.47
C ASN A 296 -26.71 4.37 -14.42
N LEU A 297 -25.58 4.23 -13.73
CA LEU A 297 -25.05 5.24 -12.82
C LEU A 297 -24.65 6.51 -13.59
N SER A 298 -24.05 6.36 -14.78
CA SER A 298 -23.73 7.46 -15.70
C SER A 298 -24.99 8.27 -16.05
N ALA A 299 -26.01 7.63 -16.63
CA ALA A 299 -27.24 8.28 -17.05
C ALA A 299 -27.99 8.96 -15.88
N LEU A 300 -27.92 8.40 -14.67
CA LEU A 300 -28.62 8.86 -13.47
C LEU A 300 -27.99 10.09 -12.79
N ILE A 301 -26.66 10.18 -12.67
CA ILE A 301 -25.98 11.27 -11.93
C ILE A 301 -24.86 12.00 -12.67
N GLY A 302 -24.50 11.56 -13.88
CA GLY A 302 -23.37 12.07 -14.65
C GLY A 302 -22.05 11.37 -14.31
N GLU A 303 -21.20 11.29 -15.32
CA GLU A 303 -19.98 10.48 -15.40
C GLU A 303 -19.01 10.80 -14.26
N PHE A 304 -18.74 12.09 -14.03
CA PHE A 304 -17.83 12.54 -12.97
C PHE A 304 -18.32 12.19 -11.56
N VAL A 305 -19.63 12.29 -11.31
CA VAL A 305 -20.19 12.00 -9.97
C VAL A 305 -20.20 10.49 -9.74
N GLY A 306 -20.53 9.70 -10.78
CA GLY A 306 -20.37 8.24 -10.78
C GLY A 306 -18.91 7.82 -10.52
N ALA A 307 -17.95 8.39 -11.26
CA ALA A 307 -16.52 8.10 -11.12
C ALA A 307 -15.99 8.40 -9.71
N ARG A 308 -16.34 9.57 -9.14
CA ARG A 308 -15.94 9.91 -7.77
C ARG A 308 -16.61 9.02 -6.72
N LEU A 309 -17.85 8.54 -6.93
CA LEU A 309 -18.47 7.54 -6.03
C LEU A 309 -17.77 6.18 -6.10
N ILE A 310 -17.44 5.69 -7.30
CA ILE A 310 -16.70 4.42 -7.50
C ILE A 310 -15.31 4.51 -6.88
N SER A 311 -14.56 5.59 -7.15
CA SER A 311 -13.24 5.84 -6.56
C SER A 311 -13.29 5.91 -5.03
N HIS A 312 -14.24 6.63 -4.44
CA HIS A 312 -14.35 6.75 -2.98
C HIS A 312 -14.91 5.47 -2.30
N ALA A 313 -15.45 4.51 -3.06
CA ALA A 313 -15.78 3.16 -2.58
C ALA A 313 -14.64 2.14 -2.82
N GLY A 314 -13.63 2.50 -3.60
CA GLY A 314 -12.50 1.64 -3.99
C GLY A 314 -12.82 0.60 -5.06
N SER A 315 -14.09 0.33 -5.36
CA SER A 315 -14.56 -0.43 -6.53
C SER A 315 -16.07 -0.27 -6.74
N LEU A 316 -16.55 -0.55 -7.95
CA LEU A 316 -17.97 -0.66 -8.27
C LEU A 316 -18.63 -1.81 -7.47
N THR A 317 -17.90 -2.90 -7.25
CA THR A 317 -18.33 -4.04 -6.41
C THR A 317 -18.46 -3.69 -4.93
N ASN A 318 -17.67 -2.74 -4.41
CA ASN A 318 -17.87 -2.20 -3.06
C ASN A 318 -19.04 -1.21 -3.03
N LEU A 319 -19.16 -0.35 -4.04
CA LEU A 319 -20.27 0.61 -4.16
C LEU A 319 -21.64 -0.08 -4.28
N SER A 320 -21.71 -1.25 -4.92
CA SER A 320 -22.94 -2.05 -5.02
C SER A 320 -23.29 -2.76 -3.71
N LYS A 321 -22.29 -3.21 -2.94
CA LYS A 321 -22.45 -3.79 -1.59
C LYS A 321 -22.89 -2.77 -0.55
N TYR A 322 -22.46 -1.51 -0.66
CA TYR A 322 -22.81 -0.46 0.31
C TYR A 322 -24.34 -0.25 0.41
N PRO A 323 -24.87 0.06 1.61
CA PRO A 323 -26.26 0.47 1.76
C PRO A 323 -26.43 1.94 1.34
N ALA A 324 -27.61 2.29 0.87
CA ALA A 324 -27.91 3.65 0.39
C ALA A 324 -27.73 4.76 1.43
N SER A 325 -27.80 4.43 2.72
CA SER A 325 -27.46 5.34 3.83
C SER A 325 -25.98 5.73 3.85
N THR A 326 -25.07 4.82 3.47
CA THR A 326 -23.64 5.10 3.30
C THR A 326 -23.39 5.88 2.02
N VAL A 327 -24.02 5.48 0.90
CA VAL A 327 -23.93 6.21 -0.38
C VAL A 327 -24.43 7.65 -0.25
N GLN A 328 -25.43 7.91 0.60
CA GLN A 328 -25.92 9.27 0.89
C GLN A 328 -24.84 10.20 1.48
N ILE A 329 -23.87 9.66 2.23
CA ILE A 329 -22.89 10.42 3.01
C ILE A 329 -21.43 10.19 2.59
N LEU A 330 -21.19 9.46 1.50
CA LEU A 330 -19.86 9.15 0.96
C LEU A 330 -19.09 10.44 0.63
N GLY A 331 -17.86 10.57 1.14
CA GLY A 331 -17.05 11.80 1.08
C GLY A 331 -17.35 12.85 2.17
N ALA A 332 -18.33 12.61 3.05
CA ALA A 332 -18.64 13.47 4.20
C ALA A 332 -18.26 12.85 5.56
N GLU A 333 -17.46 11.78 5.59
CA GLU A 333 -17.09 11.01 6.78
C GLU A 333 -16.40 11.90 7.83
N LYS A 334 -15.53 12.82 7.39
CA LYS A 334 -14.85 13.80 8.27
C LYS A 334 -15.86 14.71 9.00
N ALA A 335 -17.00 15.03 8.37
CA ALA A 335 -18.09 15.77 9.00
C ALA A 335 -18.98 14.87 9.87
N LEU A 336 -19.25 13.63 9.44
CA LEU A 336 -19.99 12.62 10.18
C LEU A 336 -19.31 12.28 11.52
N PHE A 337 -18.03 11.89 11.50
CA PHE A 337 -17.27 11.56 12.71
C PHE A 337 -17.06 12.76 13.63
N ARG A 338 -17.05 13.99 13.09
CA ARG A 338 -17.08 15.21 13.91
C ARG A 338 -18.43 15.36 14.60
N ALA A 339 -19.53 15.27 13.85
CA ALA A 339 -20.88 15.37 14.39
C ALA A 339 -21.16 14.31 15.48
N LEU A 340 -20.78 13.04 15.24
CA LEU A 340 -20.91 11.97 16.23
C LEU A 340 -20.13 12.28 17.52
N LYS A 341 -18.88 12.77 17.40
CA LYS A 341 -18.06 13.13 18.57
C LYS A 341 -18.57 14.34 19.35
N THR A 342 -19.22 15.30 18.69
CA THR A 342 -19.83 16.48 19.34
C THR A 342 -21.31 16.31 19.65
N LYS A 343 -21.90 15.11 19.44
CA LYS A 343 -23.36 14.85 19.47
C LYS A 343 -24.19 15.86 18.67
N GLY A 344 -23.61 16.38 17.57
CA GLY A 344 -24.22 17.38 16.70
C GLY A 344 -24.96 16.79 15.51
N ASN A 345 -25.59 17.67 14.71
CA ASN A 345 -26.30 17.26 13.49
C ASN A 345 -25.37 16.58 12.48
N THR A 346 -25.75 15.39 12.02
CA THR A 346 -25.04 14.63 10.99
C THR A 346 -25.21 15.26 9.58
N PRO A 347 -24.22 15.08 8.68
CA PRO A 347 -24.35 15.53 7.29
C PRO A 347 -25.47 14.79 6.57
N LYS A 348 -26.17 15.49 5.66
CA LYS A 348 -27.35 14.96 4.92
C LYS A 348 -27.03 14.61 3.46
N TYR A 349 -25.79 14.82 3.04
CA TYR A 349 -25.27 14.58 1.70
C TYR A 349 -23.74 14.53 1.75
N GLY A 350 -23.14 13.73 0.89
CA GLY A 350 -21.71 13.74 0.56
C GLY A 350 -21.49 14.13 -0.91
N LEU A 351 -20.66 13.37 -1.64
CA LEU A 351 -20.32 13.60 -3.06
C LEU A 351 -21.55 13.78 -3.96
N ILE A 352 -22.66 13.10 -3.68
CA ILE A 352 -23.93 13.27 -4.41
C ILE A 352 -24.48 14.70 -4.40
N TYR A 353 -24.03 15.58 -3.49
CA TYR A 353 -24.39 17.00 -3.46
C TYR A 353 -24.03 17.74 -4.75
N HIS A 354 -23.03 17.26 -5.49
CA HIS A 354 -22.63 17.83 -6.79
C HIS A 354 -23.56 17.46 -7.94
N SER A 355 -24.60 16.64 -7.72
CA SER A 355 -25.62 16.34 -8.72
C SER A 355 -26.57 17.53 -8.95
N SER A 356 -26.98 17.73 -10.21
CA SER A 356 -27.89 18.80 -10.64
C SER A 356 -29.23 18.78 -9.90
N PHE A 357 -29.77 17.60 -9.58
CA PHE A 357 -31.02 17.41 -8.84
C PHE A 357 -30.97 18.00 -7.42
N ILE A 358 -29.84 17.83 -6.71
CA ILE A 358 -29.65 18.44 -5.38
C ILE A 358 -29.33 19.93 -5.50
N GLY A 359 -28.79 20.38 -6.63
CA GLY A 359 -28.71 21.80 -7.01
C GLY A 359 -30.09 22.46 -7.04
N ARG A 360 -30.98 21.98 -7.92
CA ARG A 360 -32.33 22.49 -8.18
C ARG A 360 -33.27 22.43 -6.97
N ALA A 361 -33.24 21.37 -6.18
CA ALA A 361 -34.20 21.16 -5.09
C ALA A 361 -34.17 22.27 -4.01
N GLY A 362 -35.34 22.78 -3.61
CA GLY A 362 -35.45 23.78 -2.54
C GLY A 362 -34.82 23.32 -1.20
N GLN A 363 -34.20 24.24 -0.46
CA GLN A 363 -33.33 23.96 0.70
C GLN A 363 -33.93 23.00 1.76
N LYS A 364 -35.24 23.09 2.04
CA LYS A 364 -35.94 22.18 2.98
C LYS A 364 -36.01 20.74 2.46
N ASN A 365 -36.06 20.54 1.15
CA ASN A 365 -36.23 19.26 0.48
C ASN A 365 -34.90 18.61 0.05
N LYS A 366 -33.77 19.34 0.01
CA LYS A 366 -32.44 18.79 -0.35
C LYS A 366 -32.08 17.52 0.43
N GLY A 367 -32.38 17.45 1.73
CA GLY A 367 -32.13 16.26 2.54
C GLY A 367 -33.06 15.06 2.26
N ARG A 368 -34.24 15.29 1.66
CA ARG A 368 -35.20 14.24 1.24
C ARG A 368 -34.84 13.68 -0.13
N ILE A 369 -34.58 14.56 -1.11
CA ILE A 369 -34.16 14.15 -2.46
C ILE A 369 -32.77 13.50 -2.44
N SER A 370 -31.84 13.96 -1.58
CA SER A 370 -30.53 13.32 -1.35
C SER A 370 -30.65 11.84 -1.00
N ARG A 371 -31.55 11.48 -0.06
CA ARG A 371 -31.82 10.08 0.30
C ARG A 371 -32.46 9.30 -0.84
N PHE A 372 -33.42 9.91 -1.55
CA PHE A 372 -34.09 9.26 -2.68
C PHE A 372 -33.09 8.96 -3.82
N LEU A 373 -32.25 9.93 -4.17
CA LEU A 373 -31.18 9.78 -5.15
C LEU A 373 -30.17 8.71 -4.71
N ALA A 374 -29.71 8.72 -3.46
CA ALA A 374 -28.81 7.68 -2.94
C ALA A 374 -29.41 6.26 -3.06
N ASN A 375 -30.71 6.10 -2.78
CA ASN A 375 -31.40 4.82 -3.02
C ASN A 375 -31.36 4.42 -4.50
N LYS A 376 -31.58 5.36 -5.43
CA LYS A 376 -31.56 5.12 -6.88
C LYS A 376 -30.15 4.81 -7.39
N CYS A 377 -29.12 5.53 -6.95
CA CYS A 377 -27.73 5.24 -7.26
C CYS A 377 -27.30 3.85 -6.77
N THR A 378 -27.79 3.41 -5.60
CA THR A 378 -27.50 2.07 -5.05
C THR A 378 -28.21 0.95 -5.83
N ILE A 379 -29.33 1.25 -6.50
CA ILE A 379 -29.99 0.30 -7.40
C ILE A 379 -29.24 0.26 -8.74
N ALA A 380 -28.93 1.42 -9.32
CA ALA A 380 -28.15 1.53 -10.57
C ALA A 380 -26.79 0.83 -10.45
N SER A 381 -26.01 1.11 -9.39
CA SER A 381 -24.69 0.49 -9.18
C SER A 381 -24.75 -1.03 -8.95
N ARG A 382 -25.90 -1.60 -8.58
CA ARG A 382 -26.10 -3.06 -8.50
C ARG A 382 -26.39 -3.66 -9.87
N ILE A 383 -27.22 -3.01 -10.68
CA ILE A 383 -27.46 -3.41 -12.08
C ILE A 383 -26.15 -3.35 -12.86
N ASP A 384 -25.45 -2.21 -12.81
CA ASP A 384 -24.15 -2.00 -13.46
C ASP A 384 -23.04 -2.95 -12.97
N CYS A 385 -23.16 -3.53 -11.77
CA CYS A 385 -22.17 -4.45 -11.21
C CYS A 385 -22.47 -5.94 -11.48
N PHE A 386 -23.74 -6.32 -11.69
CA PHE A 386 -24.15 -7.73 -11.74
C PHE A 386 -24.84 -8.18 -13.04
N THR A 387 -25.28 -7.26 -13.91
CA THR A 387 -25.75 -7.60 -15.27
C THR A 387 -24.55 -7.74 -16.22
N ASP A 388 -24.45 -8.79 -17.04
CA ASP A 388 -23.26 -9.02 -17.89
C ASP A 388 -23.08 -8.00 -19.02
N ARG A 389 -24.19 -7.56 -19.65
CA ARG A 389 -24.24 -6.45 -20.60
C ARG A 389 -25.13 -5.33 -20.01
N PRO A 390 -24.58 -4.30 -19.35
CA PRO A 390 -25.40 -3.24 -18.78
C PRO A 390 -25.91 -2.28 -19.87
N THR A 391 -27.24 -2.09 -19.94
CA THR A 391 -27.92 -1.17 -20.86
C THR A 391 -28.21 0.19 -20.19
N THR A 392 -28.51 1.26 -20.95
CA THR A 392 -28.83 2.59 -20.36
C THR A 392 -30.28 2.72 -19.87
N LYS A 393 -31.22 1.89 -20.38
CA LYS A 393 -32.67 2.05 -20.19
C LYS A 393 -33.11 2.10 -18.72
N PHE A 394 -32.46 1.34 -17.82
CA PHE A 394 -32.77 1.42 -16.38
C PHE A 394 -32.34 2.77 -15.77
N GLY A 395 -31.17 3.29 -16.13
CA GLY A 395 -30.64 4.57 -15.65
C GLY A 395 -31.53 5.74 -16.07
N GLU A 396 -32.02 5.73 -17.30
CA GLU A 396 -32.98 6.71 -17.82
C GLU A 396 -34.32 6.66 -17.08
N ALA A 397 -34.89 5.47 -16.86
CA ALA A 397 -36.11 5.32 -16.07
C ALA A 397 -35.93 5.75 -14.60
N LEU A 398 -34.79 5.41 -13.98
CA LEU A 398 -34.44 5.84 -12.62
C LEU A 398 -34.23 7.37 -12.54
N LYS A 399 -33.72 8.00 -13.61
CA LYS A 399 -33.55 9.45 -13.76
C LYS A 399 -34.91 10.16 -13.86
N GLN A 400 -35.82 9.63 -14.69
CA GLN A 400 -37.18 10.17 -14.80
C GLN A 400 -37.91 10.10 -13.45
N GLN A 401 -37.80 9.00 -12.71
CA GLN A 401 -38.36 8.91 -11.35
C GLN A 401 -37.77 9.95 -10.36
N VAL A 402 -36.54 10.44 -10.57
CA VAL A 402 -35.96 11.52 -9.74
C VAL A 402 -36.51 12.88 -10.15
N GLU A 403 -36.73 13.14 -11.45
CA GLU A 403 -37.46 14.33 -11.93
C GLU A 403 -38.92 14.33 -11.48
N ASP A 404 -39.65 13.22 -11.63
CA ASP A 404 -41.02 13.03 -11.09
C ASP A 404 -41.07 13.30 -9.57
N ARG A 405 -40.01 12.92 -8.85
CA ARG A 405 -39.92 13.15 -7.40
C ARG A 405 -39.51 14.57 -7.04
N LEU A 406 -38.82 15.28 -7.92
CA LEU A 406 -38.50 16.69 -7.78
C LEU A 406 -39.74 17.55 -8.07
N SER A 407 -40.44 17.28 -9.18
CA SER A 407 -41.68 17.95 -9.54
C SER A 407 -42.79 17.71 -8.51
N PHE A 408 -42.92 16.50 -7.93
CA PHE A 408 -43.80 16.24 -6.78
C PHE A 408 -43.56 17.21 -5.59
N TYR A 409 -42.31 17.65 -5.37
CA TYR A 409 -41.99 18.60 -4.29
C TYR A 409 -42.29 20.07 -4.65
N GLU A 410 -42.70 20.36 -5.88
CA GLU A 410 -43.03 21.69 -6.40
C GLU A 410 -44.52 21.82 -6.77
N THR A 411 -45.09 20.81 -7.43
CA THR A 411 -46.47 20.78 -7.94
C THR A 411 -47.41 19.87 -7.14
N GLY A 412 -46.88 18.89 -6.40
CA GLY A 412 -47.66 17.86 -5.70
C GLY A 412 -48.10 16.66 -6.55
N ALA A 413 -47.79 16.63 -7.85
CA ALA A 413 -48.16 15.52 -8.75
C ALA A 413 -47.56 14.18 -8.30
N THR A 414 -48.38 13.15 -8.10
CA THR A 414 -47.92 11.87 -7.53
C THR A 414 -47.01 11.09 -8.50
N PRO A 415 -45.77 10.74 -8.11
CA PRO A 415 -44.84 10.04 -9.00
C PRO A 415 -45.23 8.59 -9.22
N SER A 416 -44.76 8.03 -10.34
CA SER A 416 -44.93 6.63 -10.73
C SER A 416 -44.40 5.63 -9.69
N LYS A 417 -44.97 4.42 -9.63
CA LYS A 417 -44.48 3.35 -8.76
C LYS A 417 -43.23 2.70 -9.36
N ASN A 418 -42.25 2.39 -8.50
CA ASN A 418 -41.01 1.74 -8.91
C ASN A 418 -41.22 0.30 -9.42
N SER A 419 -42.25 -0.40 -8.97
CA SER A 419 -42.58 -1.75 -9.47
C SER A 419 -42.96 -1.73 -10.95
N ASP A 420 -43.69 -0.71 -11.36
CA ASP A 420 -44.42 -0.71 -12.63
C ASP A 420 -43.54 -0.14 -13.75
N THR A 421 -42.75 0.89 -13.41
CA THR A 421 -41.67 1.42 -14.26
C THR A 421 -40.54 0.41 -14.48
N MET A 422 -40.09 -0.32 -13.45
CA MET A 422 -39.03 -1.33 -13.63
C MET A 422 -39.52 -2.55 -14.43
N LYS A 423 -40.82 -2.92 -14.34
CA LYS A 423 -41.43 -3.89 -15.25
C LYS A 423 -41.41 -3.39 -16.70
N ALA A 424 -41.89 -2.17 -16.95
CA ALA A 424 -41.90 -1.60 -18.29
C ALA A 424 -40.50 -1.57 -18.95
N VAL A 425 -39.42 -1.34 -18.18
CA VAL A 425 -38.05 -1.45 -18.71
C VAL A 425 -37.64 -2.90 -18.99
N ILE A 426 -37.99 -3.87 -18.12
CA ILE A 426 -37.72 -5.30 -18.37
C ILE A 426 -38.48 -5.80 -19.61
N ASP A 427 -39.75 -5.40 -19.76
CA ASP A 427 -40.58 -5.80 -20.89
C ASP A 427 -40.13 -5.10 -22.18
N ALA A 428 -39.61 -3.87 -22.11
CA ALA A 428 -38.96 -3.22 -23.25
C ALA A 428 -37.58 -3.82 -23.61
N LEU A 429 -36.84 -4.38 -22.64
CA LEU A 429 -35.57 -5.08 -22.91
C LEU A 429 -35.81 -6.46 -23.54
N ARG A 430 -36.88 -7.16 -23.17
CA ARG A 430 -37.29 -8.41 -23.83
C ARG A 430 -37.70 -8.20 -25.29
N LEU A 431 -38.29 -7.05 -25.60
CA LEU A 431 -38.59 -6.68 -26.98
C LEU A 431 -37.30 -6.42 -27.77
N ASP A 432 -36.31 -5.74 -27.20
CA ASP A 432 -34.97 -5.62 -27.82
C ASP A 432 -34.32 -7.00 -28.05
N GLU A 433 -34.36 -7.89 -27.04
CA GLU A 433 -33.79 -9.25 -27.13
C GLU A 433 -34.47 -10.10 -28.21
N HIS A 434 -35.77 -9.90 -28.48
CA HIS A 434 -36.48 -10.58 -29.56
C HIS A 434 -36.26 -9.93 -30.94
N GLU A 435 -36.07 -8.61 -31.01
CA GLU A 435 -35.70 -7.93 -32.25
C GLU A 435 -34.24 -8.28 -32.68
N GLU A 436 -33.28 -8.40 -31.73
CA GLU A 436 -31.92 -8.88 -32.02
C GLU A 436 -31.87 -10.35 -32.50
N ASP A 437 -32.80 -11.21 -32.07
CA ASP A 437 -32.92 -12.61 -32.54
C ASP A 437 -33.59 -12.70 -33.93
N GLU A 438 -34.59 -11.86 -34.25
CA GLU A 438 -35.27 -11.86 -35.56
C GLU A 438 -34.41 -11.26 -36.69
N ASP A 439 -33.59 -10.22 -36.43
CA ASP A 439 -32.71 -9.58 -37.44
C ASP A 439 -31.58 -10.49 -37.97
N MET A 440 -31.43 -11.71 -37.43
CA MET A 440 -30.46 -12.71 -37.87
C MET A 440 -30.98 -13.66 -38.98
N GLU A 441 -32.28 -13.65 -39.33
CA GLU A 441 -32.83 -14.37 -40.50
C GLU A 441 -33.25 -13.43 -41.64
N ALA A 442 -32.54 -13.49 -42.77
CA ALA A 442 -32.72 -12.60 -43.92
C ALA A 442 -33.58 -13.23 -45.06
N PRO A 443 -34.00 -12.49 -46.11
CA PRO A 443 -35.22 -11.67 -46.08
C PRO A 443 -36.19 -11.94 -47.26
N ALA A 444 -37.49 -11.62 -47.12
CA ALA A 444 -38.47 -11.85 -48.20
C ALA A 444 -39.66 -10.85 -48.31
N VAL A 445 -39.61 -9.97 -49.33
CA VAL A 445 -40.71 -9.44 -50.20
C VAL A 445 -41.92 -8.68 -49.56
N PRO A 446 -42.42 -7.53 -50.11
CA PRO A 446 -43.12 -6.52 -49.28
C PRO A 446 -44.64 -6.24 -49.51
N ALA A 447 -45.27 -5.70 -48.43
CA ALA A 447 -46.45 -4.77 -48.39
C ALA A 447 -47.88 -5.32 -48.69
N PRO A 448 -49.02 -4.61 -48.40
CA PRO A 448 -49.17 -3.20 -47.94
C PRO A 448 -50.31 -2.82 -46.90
N SER A 449 -49.98 -1.90 -45.97
CA SER A 449 -50.80 -0.73 -45.49
C SER A 449 -52.12 -0.84 -44.64
N LYS A 450 -52.25 0.02 -43.59
CA LYS A 450 -53.30 1.09 -43.42
C LYS A 450 -53.39 1.83 -42.03
N LYS A 451 -53.24 3.18 -42.08
CA LYS A 451 -53.95 4.31 -41.36
C LYS A 451 -54.08 4.45 -39.81
N ARG A 452 -54.13 5.73 -39.35
CA ARG A 452 -54.51 6.29 -38.00
C ARG A 452 -55.95 6.85 -37.95
N PRO A 453 -56.55 7.18 -36.77
CA PRO A 453 -56.58 8.54 -36.14
C PRO A 453 -56.17 8.54 -34.63
N VAL A 454 -56.07 9.60 -33.78
CA VAL A 454 -56.28 11.09 -33.81
C VAL A 454 -57.62 11.66 -33.27
N GLU A 455 -57.61 12.27 -32.06
CA GLU A 455 -58.46 13.34 -31.39
C GLU A 455 -58.02 13.40 -29.87
N GLU A 456 -57.88 14.49 -29.08
CA GLU A 456 -58.68 15.72 -28.72
C GLU A 456 -59.77 15.46 -27.62
N ASP A 457 -60.08 16.30 -26.61
CA ASP A 457 -59.67 17.69 -26.22
C ASP A 457 -59.93 18.07 -24.71
N ASP A 458 -59.42 19.23 -24.24
CA ASP A 458 -59.80 20.13 -23.09
C ASP A 458 -60.14 19.58 -21.65
N GLU A 459 -60.43 20.31 -20.54
CA GLU A 459 -60.64 21.76 -20.20
C GLU A 459 -60.18 22.11 -18.74
N ALA A 460 -60.31 23.38 -18.30
CA ALA A 460 -60.11 23.87 -16.90
C ALA A 460 -61.27 24.86 -16.51
N PRO A 461 -61.17 25.90 -15.63
CA PRO A 461 -60.39 26.20 -14.41
C PRO A 461 -61.28 26.75 -13.23
N LYS A 462 -60.70 27.20 -12.07
CA LYS A 462 -61.01 28.50 -11.37
C LYS A 462 -60.40 28.77 -9.96
N LYS A 463 -59.47 29.73 -9.91
CA LYS A 463 -59.24 30.87 -8.96
C LYS A 463 -59.85 30.89 -7.52
N LYS A 464 -59.01 31.26 -6.52
CA LYS A 464 -59.23 32.45 -5.63
C LYS A 464 -57.95 32.93 -4.88
N LYS A 465 -57.98 34.15 -4.34
CA LYS A 465 -56.89 34.90 -3.63
C LYS A 465 -56.98 34.63 -2.08
N LYS A 466 -56.14 35.14 -1.14
CA LYS A 466 -55.58 36.50 -1.00
C LYS A 466 -54.61 36.69 0.22
N LYS A 467 -53.65 37.61 0.07
CA LYS A 467 -52.98 38.50 1.07
C LYS A 467 -51.86 38.02 2.02
N GLU A 468 -51.08 39.01 2.49
CA GLU A 468 -49.83 38.91 3.26
C GLU A 468 -49.98 39.34 4.74
N GLU A 469 -48.94 39.11 5.57
CA GLU A 469 -48.45 40.15 6.50
C GLU A 469 -46.94 39.99 6.86
N LYS A 470 -46.32 41.01 7.49
CA LYS A 470 -44.85 41.22 7.51
C LYS A 470 -44.34 42.08 8.69
N LYS A 471 -43.48 41.52 9.56
CA LYS A 471 -42.65 42.16 10.63
C LYS A 471 -41.41 41.25 10.86
N THR A 472 -40.13 41.65 10.89
CA THR A 472 -39.35 42.64 11.70
C THR A 472 -39.34 42.34 13.20
N LYS A 473 -38.23 42.40 13.97
CA LYS A 473 -36.89 43.00 13.73
C LYS A 473 -35.86 42.51 14.78
N LYS A 474 -34.55 42.54 14.44
CA LYS A 474 -33.34 42.65 15.31
C LYS A 474 -33.05 41.59 16.41
N GLY A 475 -31.74 41.35 16.62
CA GLY A 475 -31.12 40.63 17.74
C GLY A 475 -29.72 40.17 17.32
N ASP A 476 -28.66 40.65 17.97
CA ASP A 476 -27.27 40.48 17.51
C ASP A 476 -26.29 40.33 18.69
N GLY A 477 -25.16 39.68 18.44
CA GLY A 477 -23.98 39.67 19.32
C GLY A 477 -23.84 38.49 20.28
N GLU A 478 -23.01 37.50 19.91
CA GLU A 478 -21.93 37.04 20.80
C GLU A 478 -20.80 36.29 20.03
N LYS A 479 -19.54 36.71 20.27
CA LYS A 479 -18.31 36.09 19.72
C LYS A 479 -17.11 36.44 20.62
N LYS A 480 -16.83 35.67 21.68
CA LYS A 480 -15.59 35.91 22.47
C LYS A 480 -14.95 34.77 23.27
N GLU A 481 -15.36 33.51 23.14
CA GLU A 481 -14.75 32.40 23.91
C GLU A 481 -13.78 31.47 23.13
N ASP A 482 -13.80 31.51 21.80
CA ASP A 482 -13.17 30.54 20.86
C ASP A 482 -11.62 30.54 20.80
N LYS A 483 -10.95 31.00 21.87
CA LYS A 483 -9.49 31.08 22.03
C LYS A 483 -8.91 30.37 23.27
N LYS A 484 -9.72 29.89 24.24
CA LYS A 484 -9.20 29.08 25.38
C LYS A 484 -9.18 27.58 25.09
N ASP A 485 -10.30 26.98 24.69
CA ASP A 485 -10.45 25.52 24.49
C ASP A 485 -9.45 24.87 23.50
N LYS A 486 -8.91 25.65 22.56
CA LYS A 486 -7.85 25.20 21.64
C LYS A 486 -6.54 24.80 22.33
N LYS A 487 -6.34 25.13 23.61
CA LYS A 487 -5.11 24.82 24.35
C LYS A 487 -5.14 23.46 25.07
N GLU A 488 -6.31 22.94 25.45
CA GLU A 488 -6.42 21.70 26.25
C GLU A 488 -6.70 20.45 25.39
N LYS A 489 -7.62 20.51 24.43
CA LYS A 489 -7.94 19.40 23.50
C LYS A 489 -6.81 19.06 22.50
N LYS A 490 -5.60 19.58 22.72
CA LYS A 490 -4.35 19.19 22.03
C LYS A 490 -3.54 18.13 22.80
N LYS A 491 -3.94 17.74 24.02
CA LYS A 491 -3.31 16.66 24.80
C LYS A 491 -3.72 15.25 24.33
N GLU A 492 -5.00 14.99 24.10
CA GLU A 492 -5.62 13.65 23.92
C GLU A 492 -5.31 12.92 22.59
N LYS A 493 -4.15 13.15 21.96
CA LYS A 493 -3.79 12.53 20.67
C LYS A 493 -2.30 12.14 20.54
N LYS A 494 -1.51 12.22 21.61
CA LYS A 494 -0.04 12.31 21.56
C LYS A 494 0.75 11.12 22.15
N GLU A 495 0.30 9.88 21.96
CA GLU A 495 0.99 8.71 22.54
C GLU A 495 1.13 7.53 21.56
N LYS A 496 1.89 7.71 20.46
CA LYS A 496 2.34 6.60 19.58
C LYS A 496 3.76 6.82 19.01
N LYS A 497 4.72 5.97 19.41
CA LYS A 497 6.00 5.52 18.78
C LYS A 497 6.67 4.64 19.85
N LYS A 498 7.06 3.40 19.53
CA LYS A 498 7.79 2.39 20.35
C LYS A 498 6.99 1.23 20.99
N ASN A 499 6.85 0.16 20.22
CA ASN A 499 7.47 -1.16 20.50
C ASN A 499 7.78 -1.71 19.10
N LYS A 500 9.03 -2.12 18.82
CA LYS A 500 9.59 -1.95 17.48
C LYS A 500 10.22 -3.19 16.84
N ASP A 501 11.02 -3.95 17.57
CA ASP A 501 11.77 -5.10 17.00
C ASP A 501 10.94 -6.38 16.88
N ILE A 502 9.65 -6.31 17.19
CA ILE A 502 8.74 -7.45 17.28
C ILE A 502 8.37 -7.96 15.89
N SER A 503 8.73 -9.20 15.59
CA SER A 503 8.43 -9.86 14.31
C SER A 503 6.92 -10.09 14.08
N PRO A 504 6.46 -10.17 12.82
CA PRO A 504 5.07 -10.52 12.50
C PRO A 504 4.63 -11.90 13.01
N SER A 505 5.57 -12.83 13.22
CA SER A 505 5.32 -14.12 13.89
C SER A 505 5.02 -13.92 15.37
N THR A 506 5.89 -13.20 16.10
CA THR A 506 5.67 -12.90 17.53
C THR A 506 4.39 -12.08 17.75
N LEU A 507 4.03 -11.18 16.82
CA LEU A 507 2.74 -10.47 16.88
C LEU A 507 1.53 -11.40 16.73
N LYS A 508 1.59 -12.43 15.87
CA LYS A 508 0.52 -13.46 15.76
C LYS A 508 0.42 -14.32 17.02
N GLU A 509 1.55 -14.73 17.61
CA GLU A 509 1.58 -15.45 18.88
C GLU A 509 0.97 -14.63 20.03
N LEU A 510 1.28 -13.32 20.10
CA LEU A 510 0.67 -12.40 21.06
C LEU A 510 -0.84 -12.22 20.83
N VAL A 511 -1.32 -12.17 19.58
CA VAL A 511 -2.75 -12.17 19.27
C VAL A 511 -3.42 -13.46 19.76
N GLN A 512 -2.82 -14.62 19.54
CA GLN A 512 -3.38 -15.89 20.02
C GLN A 512 -3.40 -15.97 21.56
N LEU A 513 -2.31 -15.58 22.23
CA LEU A 513 -2.24 -15.52 23.69
C LEU A 513 -3.25 -14.55 24.33
N ARG A 514 -3.74 -13.54 23.59
CA ARG A 514 -4.85 -12.67 24.01
C ARG A 514 -6.22 -13.28 23.68
N ARG A 515 -6.36 -13.95 22.53
CA ARG A 515 -7.57 -14.70 22.14
C ARG A 515 -7.88 -15.82 23.13
N ASP A 516 -6.86 -16.55 23.59
CA ASP A 516 -6.96 -17.60 24.61
C ASP A 516 -7.37 -17.06 26.00
N ARG A 517 -7.21 -15.75 26.25
CA ARG A 517 -7.69 -15.04 27.44
C ARG A 517 -9.10 -14.45 27.28
N GLY A 518 -9.72 -14.61 26.10
CA GLY A 518 -11.05 -14.10 25.79
C GLY A 518 -11.09 -12.64 25.32
N GLU A 519 -9.96 -12.04 24.92
CA GLU A 519 -9.96 -10.72 24.28
C GLU A 519 -10.29 -10.84 22.78
N ASP A 520 -11.34 -10.14 22.33
CA ASP A 520 -11.70 -10.06 20.91
C ASP A 520 -10.78 -9.07 20.17
N MET A 521 -10.10 -9.59 19.13
CA MET A 521 -9.03 -8.92 18.40
C MET A 521 -9.19 -9.07 16.87
N GLU A 522 -10.42 -9.26 16.38
CA GLU A 522 -10.76 -9.46 14.96
C GLU A 522 -10.25 -8.38 13.98
N GLU A 523 -9.86 -7.19 14.44
CA GLU A 523 -9.25 -6.16 13.58
C GLU A 523 -7.78 -6.45 13.22
N LEU A 524 -7.08 -7.31 13.96
CA LEU A 524 -5.65 -7.57 13.76
C LEU A 524 -5.35 -8.69 12.76
N ASP A 525 -6.24 -9.70 12.64
CA ASP A 525 -6.13 -10.79 11.66
C ASP A 525 -6.19 -10.29 10.20
N LYS A 526 -6.63 -9.05 9.98
CA LYS A 526 -6.89 -8.43 8.66
C LYS A 526 -5.76 -7.49 8.20
N VAL A 527 -4.65 -7.39 8.93
CA VAL A 527 -3.51 -6.52 8.58
C VAL A 527 -2.52 -7.26 7.69
N GLU A 528 -2.44 -6.88 6.40
CA GLU A 528 -1.29 -7.25 5.57
C GLU A 528 -0.04 -6.52 6.07
N TYR A 529 0.97 -7.27 6.51
CA TYR A 529 2.20 -6.73 7.11
C TYR A 529 3.19 -6.15 6.06
N GLY A 530 2.69 -5.60 4.96
CA GLY A 530 3.51 -4.98 3.91
C GLY A 530 3.95 -3.56 4.27
N LEU A 531 5.19 -3.20 3.93
CA LEU A 531 5.70 -1.83 4.06
C LEU A 531 6.04 -1.27 2.68
N ASN A 532 5.11 -0.54 2.10
CA ASN A 532 5.34 0.18 0.84
C ASN A 532 5.61 1.68 1.09
N HIS A 533 5.06 2.25 2.18
CA HIS A 533 5.19 3.67 2.52
C HIS A 533 5.44 3.94 4.02
N ILE A 534 6.08 5.08 4.30
CA ILE A 534 6.37 5.58 5.66
C ILE A 534 5.09 5.88 6.47
N SER A 535 3.93 6.00 5.81
CA SER A 535 2.61 6.04 6.46
C SER A 535 2.28 4.77 7.26
N ASP A 536 2.80 3.63 6.80
CA ASP A 536 2.36 2.29 7.20
C ASP A 536 3.12 1.88 8.47
N PHE A 537 4.39 2.29 8.58
CA PHE A 537 5.19 2.32 9.80
C PHE A 537 4.43 2.95 11.00
N PHE A 538 3.80 4.11 10.79
CA PHE A 538 2.96 4.75 11.82
C PHE A 538 1.57 4.09 12.01
N ALA A 539 1.14 3.24 11.08
CA ALA A 539 -0.06 2.43 11.23
C ALA A 539 0.20 1.19 12.12
N LEU A 540 1.29 0.45 11.89
CA LEU A 540 1.63 -0.76 12.66
C LEU A 540 1.66 -0.51 14.18
N PHE A 541 2.28 0.58 14.63
CA PHE A 541 2.32 0.92 16.06
C PHE A 541 0.92 1.01 16.70
N LYS A 542 -0.15 1.28 15.95
CA LYS A 542 -1.51 1.33 16.52
C LYS A 542 -1.94 -0.01 17.12
N TYR A 543 -1.43 -1.12 16.59
CA TYR A 543 -1.78 -2.51 16.93
C TYR A 543 -0.79 -3.13 17.94
N ILE A 544 0.50 -2.81 17.81
CA ILE A 544 1.55 -3.32 18.70
C ILE A 544 1.37 -2.83 20.15
N TYR A 545 0.87 -1.61 20.35
CA TYR A 545 0.64 -1.06 21.70
C TYR A 545 -0.39 -1.86 22.52
N PRO A 546 -1.64 -2.07 22.05
CA PRO A 546 -2.62 -2.93 22.73
C PRO A 546 -2.06 -4.30 23.14
N LEU A 547 -1.34 -4.98 22.23
CA LEU A 547 -0.77 -6.31 22.44
C LEU A 547 0.34 -6.39 23.50
N THR A 548 0.96 -5.27 23.86
CA THR A 548 2.10 -5.23 24.79
C THR A 548 1.83 -4.31 26.01
N ASN A 549 0.56 -4.10 26.34
CA ASN A 549 0.10 -3.17 27.37
C ASN A 549 0.26 -3.69 28.82
N ASP A 550 0.63 -4.96 28.98
CA ASP A 550 0.76 -5.68 30.25
C ASP A 550 2.16 -6.29 30.45
N ILE A 551 2.48 -6.61 31.70
CA ILE A 551 3.82 -7.07 32.12
C ILE A 551 4.19 -8.41 31.49
N GLU A 552 3.24 -9.34 31.37
CA GLU A 552 3.50 -10.70 30.86
C GLU A 552 3.78 -10.66 29.36
N ALA A 553 2.99 -9.92 28.58
CA ALA A 553 3.23 -9.71 27.16
C ALA A 553 4.56 -9.00 26.90
N VAL A 554 4.97 -8.04 27.75
CA VAL A 554 6.29 -7.40 27.66
C VAL A 554 7.42 -8.40 27.88
N GLN A 555 7.32 -9.28 28.89
CA GLN A 555 8.34 -10.31 29.14
C GLN A 555 8.37 -11.40 28.06
N TYR A 556 7.21 -11.81 27.54
CA TYR A 556 7.11 -12.76 26.43
C TYR A 556 7.75 -12.19 25.16
N THR A 557 7.38 -10.96 24.80
CA THR A 557 7.97 -10.21 23.68
C THR A 557 9.48 -10.13 23.81
N LEU A 558 9.99 -9.75 24.98
CA LEU A 558 11.41 -9.60 25.22
C LEU A 558 12.17 -10.91 25.00
N LYS A 559 11.68 -12.04 25.54
CA LYS A 559 12.29 -13.36 25.34
C LYS A 559 12.31 -13.77 23.87
N LYS A 560 11.22 -13.53 23.12
CA LYS A 560 11.14 -13.82 21.68
C LYS A 560 12.13 -12.98 20.87
N VAL A 561 12.24 -11.67 21.15
CA VAL A 561 13.22 -10.78 20.49
C VAL A 561 14.66 -11.21 20.80
N ILE A 562 14.96 -11.62 22.04
CA ILE A 562 16.30 -12.12 22.41
C ILE A 562 16.63 -13.41 21.65
N GLN A 563 15.69 -14.37 21.58
CA GLN A 563 15.87 -15.60 20.80
C GLN A 563 16.13 -15.29 19.32
N GLU A 564 15.34 -14.40 18.70
CA GLU A 564 15.53 -14.02 17.29
C GLU A 564 16.88 -13.36 16.98
N PHE A 565 17.57 -12.77 17.96
CA PHE A 565 18.94 -12.26 17.79
C PHE A 565 19.99 -13.34 18.07
N GLU A 566 19.74 -14.25 19.01
CA GLU A 566 20.59 -15.42 19.28
C GLU A 566 20.64 -16.38 18.08
N ASP A 567 19.48 -16.63 17.46
CA ASP A 567 19.30 -17.43 16.24
C ASP A 567 19.99 -16.76 15.02
N ASP A 568 20.01 -15.43 14.96
CA ASP A 568 20.76 -14.61 13.99
C ASP A 568 22.26 -14.47 14.38
N GLY A 569 22.73 -15.30 15.31
CA GLY A 569 24.14 -15.49 15.67
C GLY A 569 24.76 -14.43 16.59
N VAL A 570 23.97 -13.46 17.07
CA VAL A 570 24.42 -12.32 17.87
C VAL A 570 24.83 -12.77 19.27
N ILE A 571 26.08 -12.47 19.66
CA ILE A 571 26.63 -12.87 20.97
C ILE A 571 26.42 -11.82 22.08
N TYR A 572 26.11 -10.58 21.72
CA TYR A 572 25.90 -9.47 22.66
C TYR A 572 24.95 -8.42 22.07
N LEU A 573 24.00 -7.93 22.87
CA LEU A 573 22.88 -7.09 22.42
C LEU A 573 22.58 -5.96 23.40
N GLU A 574 22.53 -4.73 22.90
CA GLU A 574 22.14 -3.51 23.64
C GLU A 574 20.72 -3.07 23.21
N LEU A 575 19.68 -3.63 23.85
CA LEU A 575 18.29 -3.30 23.54
C LEU A 575 17.93 -1.87 23.99
N ARG A 576 17.10 -1.18 23.21
CA ARG A 576 16.56 0.15 23.54
C ARG A 576 15.08 0.04 23.89
N SER A 577 14.66 0.67 24.99
CA SER A 577 13.23 0.86 25.26
C SER A 577 12.92 2.13 26.02
N THR A 578 11.77 2.75 25.72
CA THR A 578 11.22 3.86 26.52
C THR A 578 10.29 3.30 27.59
N PRO A 579 10.57 3.52 28.89
CA PRO A 579 9.64 3.21 29.97
C PRO A 579 8.30 3.89 29.76
N ARG A 580 7.20 3.15 29.99
CA ARG A 580 5.84 3.63 29.81
C ARG A 580 4.91 3.10 30.89
N ASP A 581 3.87 3.87 31.17
CA ASP A 581 2.73 3.42 31.97
C ASP A 581 1.72 2.66 31.10
N GLY A 582 1.02 1.72 31.71
CA GLY A 582 -0.05 0.95 31.08
C GLY A 582 -1.32 1.79 30.92
N LYS A 583 -2.10 1.48 29.89
CA LYS A 583 -3.43 2.09 29.69
C LYS A 583 -4.49 1.17 30.26
N ALA A 584 -5.50 1.75 30.93
CA ALA A 584 -6.62 1.00 31.48
C ALA A 584 -7.18 0.00 30.43
N PRO A 585 -7.36 -1.29 30.77
CA PRO A 585 -7.39 -1.85 32.13
C PRO A 585 -6.02 -2.15 32.79
N SER A 586 -4.89 -1.97 32.11
CA SER A 586 -3.56 -2.24 32.69
C SER A 586 -3.18 -1.23 33.79
N THR A 587 -2.54 -1.73 34.85
CA THR A 587 -2.03 -0.97 36.00
C THR A 587 -0.49 -0.85 36.00
N MET A 588 0.17 -1.22 34.90
CA MET A 588 1.62 -1.13 34.74
C MET A 588 2.11 0.33 34.89
N THR A 589 3.28 0.53 35.52
CA THR A 589 3.94 1.83 35.63
C THR A 589 5.30 1.78 34.96
N LYS A 590 5.93 2.92 34.67
CA LYS A 590 7.31 2.97 34.14
C LYS A 590 8.29 2.10 34.94
N ARG A 591 8.19 2.10 36.28
CA ARG A 591 9.06 1.29 37.15
C ARG A 591 8.75 -0.20 37.07
N SER A 592 7.47 -0.62 37.07
CA SER A 592 7.16 -2.05 36.90
C SER A 592 7.42 -2.55 35.48
N TYR A 593 7.37 -1.68 34.47
CA TYR A 593 7.83 -1.96 33.12
C TYR A 593 9.35 -2.20 33.06
N VAL A 594 10.17 -1.34 33.68
CA VAL A 594 11.63 -1.55 33.75
C VAL A 594 11.97 -2.81 34.56
N GLU A 595 11.36 -3.01 35.73
CA GLU A 595 11.55 -4.24 36.54
C GLU A 595 11.16 -5.51 35.74
N ALA A 596 10.14 -5.45 34.91
CA ALA A 596 9.74 -6.55 34.03
C ALA A 596 10.80 -6.84 32.95
N LEU A 597 11.38 -5.81 32.32
CA LEU A 597 12.48 -5.97 31.36
C LEU A 597 13.73 -6.55 32.05
N ILE A 598 14.11 -6.02 33.22
CA ILE A 598 15.29 -6.47 33.98
C ILE A 598 15.17 -7.96 34.33
N LYS A 599 14.03 -8.40 34.88
CA LYS A 599 13.74 -9.82 35.13
C LYS A 599 13.68 -10.69 33.88
N GLY A 600 13.48 -10.09 32.70
CA GLY A 600 13.54 -10.78 31.42
C GLY A 600 14.96 -10.95 30.88
N ILE A 601 15.88 -10.01 31.16
CA ILE A 601 17.29 -10.09 30.75
C ILE A 601 18.21 -10.73 31.80
N GLU A 602 17.78 -10.86 33.06
CA GLU A 602 18.55 -11.50 34.15
C GLU A 602 19.16 -12.87 33.76
N PRO A 603 18.45 -13.80 33.08
CA PRO A 603 19.04 -15.06 32.59
C PRO A 603 20.15 -14.89 31.54
N PHE A 604 20.11 -13.79 30.78
CA PHE A 604 21.04 -13.44 29.70
C PHE A 604 22.06 -12.38 30.13
N SER A 605 22.25 -12.18 31.45
CA SER A 605 23.11 -11.12 31.98
C SER A 605 24.61 -11.50 31.98
N THR A 606 24.95 -12.79 32.05
CA THR A 606 26.32 -13.26 32.29
C THR A 606 27.19 -13.35 31.02
N ILE A 607 28.25 -12.54 30.97
CA ILE A 607 29.31 -12.64 29.96
C ILE A 607 30.44 -13.53 30.51
N SER A 608 30.49 -14.79 30.07
CA SER A 608 31.56 -15.76 30.36
C SER A 608 32.20 -16.23 29.04
N PRO A 609 33.48 -16.64 29.00
CA PRO A 609 34.05 -17.32 27.83
C PRO A 609 33.29 -18.62 27.49
N ASP A 610 32.76 -19.32 28.49
CA ASP A 610 32.13 -20.65 28.32
C ASP A 610 30.63 -20.59 27.98
N THR A 611 29.95 -19.45 28.21
CA THR A 611 28.53 -19.31 27.83
C THR A 611 28.39 -19.18 26.33
N HIS A 612 27.76 -20.18 25.71
CA HIS A 612 27.57 -20.22 24.26
C HIS A 612 26.50 -19.24 23.76
N GLY A 613 25.58 -18.79 24.63
CA GLY A 613 24.45 -17.92 24.28
C GLY A 613 24.72 -16.41 24.24
N ILE A 614 23.65 -15.65 24.00
CA ILE A 614 23.61 -14.19 23.90
C ILE A 614 23.69 -13.50 25.27
N ALA A 615 24.41 -12.38 25.34
CA ALA A 615 24.44 -11.52 26.52
C ALA A 615 23.70 -10.19 26.26
N VAL A 616 22.81 -9.79 27.16
CA VAL A 616 21.90 -8.66 26.93
C VAL A 616 22.12 -7.52 27.94
N ARG A 617 22.07 -6.28 27.46
CA ARG A 617 22.07 -5.04 28.25
C ARG A 617 20.97 -4.10 27.75
N LEU A 618 20.56 -3.14 28.59
CA LEU A 618 19.44 -2.25 28.31
C LEU A 618 19.89 -0.77 28.25
N LEU A 619 19.36 -0.02 27.30
CA LEU A 619 19.38 1.44 27.26
C LEU A 619 17.95 1.96 27.45
N LEU A 620 17.77 2.91 28.38
CA LEU A 620 16.47 3.56 28.57
C LEU A 620 16.35 4.78 27.65
N SER A 621 15.43 4.72 26.70
CA SER A 621 15.20 5.75 25.69
C SER A 621 14.29 6.87 26.22
N VAL A 622 14.77 8.11 26.21
CA VAL A 622 13.95 9.31 26.41
C VAL A 622 13.32 9.70 25.06
N ASP A 623 12.05 10.08 25.07
CA ASP A 623 11.37 10.59 23.88
C ASP A 623 11.49 12.12 23.77
N ARG A 624 11.81 12.65 22.59
CA ARG A 624 11.78 14.11 22.30
C ARG A 624 10.44 14.79 22.64
N ARG A 625 9.34 14.04 22.81
CA ARG A 625 8.01 14.56 23.18
C ARG A 625 7.77 14.61 24.70
N HIS A 626 8.64 14.04 25.52
CA HIS A 626 8.52 14.06 26.99
C HIS A 626 8.77 15.47 27.52
N THR A 627 8.24 15.76 28.71
CA THR A 627 8.66 16.94 29.49
C THR A 627 9.97 16.67 30.22
N LEU A 628 10.65 17.70 30.72
CA LEU A 628 11.91 17.53 31.45
C LEU A 628 11.73 16.66 32.70
N GLU A 629 10.59 16.76 33.39
CA GLU A 629 10.28 15.93 34.56
C GLU A 629 10.19 14.44 34.19
N GLN A 630 9.52 14.13 33.06
CA GLN A 630 9.39 12.77 32.54
C GLN A 630 10.73 12.22 32.01
N ALA A 631 11.61 13.07 31.49
CA ALA A 631 12.97 12.69 31.10
C ALA A 631 13.87 12.43 32.32
N MET A 632 13.78 13.28 33.34
CA MET A 632 14.48 13.11 34.62
C MET A 632 14.05 11.82 35.32
N GLU A 633 12.76 11.51 35.36
CA GLU A 633 12.22 10.26 35.91
C GLU A 633 12.79 9.01 35.21
N ILE A 634 12.91 9.03 33.88
CA ILE A 634 13.52 7.93 33.11
C ILE A 634 15.02 7.82 33.39
N VAL A 635 15.71 8.95 33.59
CA VAL A 635 17.13 8.96 33.99
C VAL A 635 17.32 8.47 35.43
N ASP A 636 16.44 8.82 36.37
CA ASP A 636 16.47 8.30 37.74
C ASP A 636 16.26 6.78 37.76
N LEU A 637 15.33 6.25 36.96
CA LEU A 637 15.20 4.80 36.76
C LEU A 637 16.44 4.19 36.11
N ALA A 638 17.07 4.86 35.13
CA ALA A 638 18.30 4.37 34.51
C ALA A 638 19.48 4.31 35.51
N ILE A 639 19.50 5.22 36.49
CA ILE A 639 20.49 5.25 37.58
C ILE A 639 20.17 4.14 38.61
N GLU A 640 18.91 3.98 39.01
CA GLU A 640 18.48 2.93 39.95
C GLU A 640 18.80 1.52 39.45
N TYR A 641 18.57 1.26 38.16
CA TYR A 641 18.73 -0.07 37.55
C TYR A 641 20.09 -0.30 36.87
N LYS A 642 21.05 0.63 37.05
CA LYS A 642 22.37 0.58 36.43
C LYS A 642 23.09 -0.74 36.70
N ASP A 643 23.24 -1.10 37.97
CA ASP A 643 23.95 -2.29 38.43
C ASP A 643 23.18 -3.61 38.17
N ARG A 644 21.95 -3.53 37.63
CA ARG A 644 21.13 -4.67 37.18
C ARG A 644 21.05 -4.81 35.65
N GLY A 645 21.85 -4.04 34.89
CA GLY A 645 22.03 -4.23 33.44
C GLY A 645 21.66 -3.02 32.56
N VAL A 646 21.33 -1.86 33.14
CA VAL A 646 21.15 -0.61 32.38
C VAL A 646 22.50 0.07 32.16
N VAL A 647 22.96 0.14 30.91
CA VAL A 647 24.30 0.68 30.56
C VAL A 647 24.28 2.12 30.06
N GLY A 648 23.11 2.63 29.65
CA GLY A 648 23.01 3.96 29.08
C GLY A 648 21.60 4.50 28.90
N VAL A 649 21.55 5.73 28.37
CA VAL A 649 20.32 6.48 28.05
C VAL A 649 20.37 6.89 26.59
N ASP A 650 19.25 6.74 25.89
CA ASP A 650 19.10 7.06 24.47
C ASP A 650 18.20 8.29 24.25
N LEU A 651 18.43 9.05 23.17
CA LEU A 651 17.51 10.08 22.68
C LEU A 651 16.95 9.70 21.31
N CYS A 652 15.64 9.47 21.27
CA CYS A 652 14.90 9.21 20.03
C CYS A 652 13.53 9.92 20.06
N GLY A 653 12.82 9.95 18.93
CA GLY A 653 11.49 10.58 18.87
C GLY A 653 11.14 11.03 17.46
N HIS A 654 10.59 12.24 17.32
CA HIS A 654 10.48 12.93 16.03
C HIS A 654 11.03 14.33 16.24
N VAL A 655 12.04 14.73 15.45
CA VAL A 655 12.82 15.97 15.64
C VAL A 655 11.90 17.20 15.78
N LEU A 656 10.97 17.38 14.85
CA LEU A 656 9.97 18.46 14.84
C LEU A 656 8.97 18.51 16.03
N GLN A 657 9.08 17.65 17.06
CA GLN A 657 8.10 17.58 18.16
C GLN A 657 8.63 17.98 19.56
N GLY A 658 9.92 18.29 19.69
CA GLY A 658 10.52 18.86 20.90
C GLY A 658 12.03 19.09 20.75
N LYS A 659 12.56 20.13 21.42
CA LYS A 659 13.97 20.52 21.33
C LYS A 659 14.82 19.73 22.31
N PHE A 660 16.05 19.40 21.91
CA PHE A 660 17.04 18.80 22.79
C PHE A 660 17.44 19.73 23.94
N SER A 661 17.53 21.04 23.71
CA SER A 661 17.92 22.04 24.71
C SER A 661 17.05 21.99 25.98
N ASP A 662 15.75 21.69 25.82
CA ASP A 662 14.78 21.55 26.92
C ASP A 662 15.02 20.27 27.76
N LEU A 663 15.61 19.23 27.16
CA LEU A 663 15.87 17.92 27.77
C LEU A 663 17.34 17.75 28.21
N LYS A 664 18.25 18.62 27.77
CA LYS A 664 19.69 18.60 28.04
C LYS A 664 20.06 18.37 29.51
N PRO A 665 19.37 18.94 30.52
CA PRO A 665 19.70 18.69 31.93
C PRO A 665 19.59 17.22 32.36
N ALA A 666 18.65 16.46 31.79
CA ALA A 666 18.48 15.04 32.10
C ALA A 666 19.66 14.20 31.59
N PHE A 667 20.16 14.50 30.39
CA PHE A 667 21.34 13.82 29.83
C PHE A 667 22.64 14.19 30.54
N VAL A 668 22.78 15.45 31.00
CA VAL A 668 23.88 15.86 31.90
C VAL A 668 23.83 15.10 33.22
N LYS A 669 22.64 14.90 33.81
CA LYS A 669 22.46 14.06 35.02
C LYS A 669 22.84 12.60 34.78
N ALA A 670 22.43 12.02 33.65
CA ALA A 670 22.80 10.64 33.28
C ALA A 670 24.33 10.48 33.12
N GLN A 671 24.99 11.43 32.44
CA GLN A 671 26.44 11.44 32.28
C GLN A 671 27.18 11.62 33.61
N ALA A 672 26.69 12.47 34.52
CA ALA A 672 27.26 12.65 35.85
C ALA A 672 27.15 11.38 36.72
N ALA A 673 26.10 10.57 36.53
CA ALA A 673 25.96 9.23 37.13
C ALA A 673 26.77 8.14 36.40
N GLY A 674 27.53 8.49 35.37
CA GLY A 674 28.38 7.57 34.60
C GLY A 674 27.61 6.60 33.72
N LEU A 675 26.38 6.91 33.31
CA LEU A 675 25.67 6.21 32.24
C LEU A 675 26.21 6.66 30.88
N LYS A 676 26.24 5.76 29.89
CA LYS A 676 26.62 6.10 28.52
C LYS A 676 25.45 6.76 27.77
N LEU A 677 25.76 7.56 26.76
CA LEU A 677 24.76 8.28 25.96
C LEU A 677 24.83 7.82 24.49
N ALA A 678 23.67 7.51 23.90
CA ALA A 678 23.50 7.29 22.46
C ALA A 678 22.43 8.24 21.92
N PHE A 679 22.65 8.88 20.77
CA PHE A 679 21.70 9.86 20.21
C PHE A 679 21.38 9.55 18.75
N HIS A 680 20.10 9.58 18.38
CA HIS A 680 19.64 9.63 17.00
C HIS A 680 20.04 10.99 16.38
N PHE A 681 20.90 10.95 15.36
CA PHE A 681 21.71 12.09 14.94
C PHE A 681 21.69 12.24 13.41
N GLY A 682 21.43 13.45 12.90
CA GLY A 682 21.42 13.69 11.45
C GLY A 682 20.35 12.94 10.63
N GLU A 683 19.32 12.33 11.25
CA GLU A 683 18.28 11.56 10.51
C GLU A 683 17.62 12.35 9.35
N VAL A 684 17.39 13.64 9.57
CA VAL A 684 16.67 14.56 8.66
C VAL A 684 17.35 15.94 8.64
N PRO A 685 17.21 16.73 7.56
CA PRO A 685 17.83 18.06 7.43
C PRO A 685 17.54 19.02 8.60
N GLU A 686 16.34 18.97 9.18
CA GLU A 686 15.94 19.85 10.29
C GLU A 686 16.63 19.52 11.63
N ASN A 687 17.36 18.40 11.71
CA ASN A 687 18.17 18.02 12.88
C ASN A 687 19.59 18.62 12.84
N VAL A 688 20.06 19.07 11.67
CA VAL A 688 21.44 19.56 11.48
C VAL A 688 21.77 20.74 12.42
N PRO A 689 20.91 21.77 12.61
CA PRO A 689 21.20 22.87 13.55
C PRO A 689 21.34 22.45 15.03
N GLU A 690 20.83 21.28 15.41
CA GLU A 690 20.89 20.76 16.78
C GLU A 690 22.13 19.86 17.02
N CYS A 691 22.82 19.46 15.94
CA CYS A 691 23.95 18.52 15.99
C CYS A 691 25.11 19.03 16.84
N GLN A 692 25.38 20.34 16.84
CA GLN A 692 26.41 20.94 17.70
C GLN A 692 26.05 20.87 19.20
N GLU A 693 24.77 21.05 19.57
CA GLU A 693 24.33 20.88 20.96
C GLU A 693 24.42 19.41 21.41
N LEU A 694 24.06 18.47 20.56
CA LEU A 694 24.17 17.03 20.83
C LEU A 694 25.64 16.62 21.02
N LEU A 695 26.54 17.07 20.15
CA LEU A 695 27.99 16.85 20.26
C LEU A 695 28.61 17.53 21.49
N SER A 696 28.00 18.58 22.06
CA SER A 696 28.48 19.23 23.29
C SER A 696 28.44 18.32 24.52
N LEU A 697 27.53 17.33 24.56
CA LEU A 697 27.46 16.34 25.65
C LEU A 697 28.41 15.15 25.48
N HIS A 698 29.26 15.12 24.45
CA HIS A 698 30.22 14.04 24.21
C HIS A 698 29.57 12.62 24.24
N PRO A 699 28.58 12.36 23.35
CA PRO A 699 27.88 11.08 23.29
C PRO A 699 28.83 9.92 22.97
N GLY A 700 28.49 8.74 23.48
CA GLY A 700 29.27 7.52 23.30
C GLY A 700 29.08 6.84 21.94
N ARG A 701 27.91 7.00 21.32
CA ARG A 701 27.59 6.59 19.92
C ARG A 701 26.56 7.53 19.28
N LEU A 702 26.54 7.58 17.94
CA LEU A 702 25.61 8.37 17.14
C LEU A 702 24.87 7.49 16.13
N GLY A 703 23.54 7.52 16.13
CA GLY A 703 22.69 6.70 15.26
C GLY A 703 22.35 7.37 13.92
N HIS A 704 22.30 6.57 12.85
CA HIS A 704 21.98 6.91 11.46
C HIS A 704 22.99 7.82 10.75
N VAL A 705 23.21 9.05 11.21
CA VAL A 705 24.20 10.02 10.70
C VAL A 705 24.17 10.17 9.16
N THR A 706 22.98 10.40 8.59
CA THR A 706 22.76 10.53 7.14
C THR A 706 22.93 11.96 6.62
N HIS A 707 22.31 12.94 7.28
CA HIS A 707 22.42 14.37 6.96
C HIS A 707 23.36 15.05 7.95
N LEU A 708 24.38 15.76 7.44
CA LEU A 708 25.48 16.27 8.28
C LEU A 708 26.14 17.51 7.68
N ASP A 709 26.45 18.49 8.52
CA ASP A 709 27.28 19.65 8.19
C ASP A 709 28.79 19.34 8.34
N GLU A 710 29.64 20.13 7.68
CA GLU A 710 31.09 19.89 7.66
C GLU A 710 31.76 20.08 9.03
N GLU A 711 31.24 20.97 9.89
CA GLU A 711 31.78 21.19 11.24
C GLU A 711 31.51 19.99 12.15
N SER A 712 30.26 19.51 12.20
CA SER A 712 29.89 18.29 12.90
C SER A 712 30.65 17.07 12.37
N ARG A 713 30.85 16.98 11.03
CA ARG A 713 31.68 15.93 10.42
C ARG A 713 33.12 15.98 10.94
N HIS A 714 33.74 17.15 10.95
CA HIS A 714 35.09 17.33 11.49
C HIS A 714 35.18 16.96 12.98
N ILE A 715 34.19 17.34 13.79
CA ILE A 715 34.14 17.01 15.23
C ILE A 715 34.03 15.49 15.45
N ILE A 716 33.18 14.79 14.68
CA ILE A 716 33.00 13.33 14.75
C ILE A 716 34.28 12.58 14.38
N MET A 717 34.98 13.03 13.32
CA MET A 717 36.27 12.47 12.92
C MET A 717 37.36 12.74 13.96
N LYS A 718 37.52 13.99 14.41
CA LYS A 718 38.54 14.42 15.37
C LYS A 718 38.41 13.74 16.74
N ARG A 719 37.18 13.39 17.14
CA ARG A 719 36.89 12.67 18.38
C ARG A 719 36.74 11.15 18.20
N LYS A 720 36.82 10.63 16.96
CA LYS A 720 36.53 9.23 16.58
C LYS A 720 35.26 8.66 17.25
N ILE A 721 34.17 9.46 17.26
CA ILE A 721 32.89 9.04 17.86
C ILE A 721 32.28 7.93 17.00
N PRO A 722 31.89 6.77 17.57
CA PRO A 722 31.31 5.69 16.80
C PRO A 722 29.95 6.02 16.18
N ILE A 723 29.76 5.53 14.95
CA ILE A 723 28.53 5.70 14.16
C ILE A 723 27.81 4.35 14.09
N GLU A 724 26.51 4.33 14.39
CA GLU A 724 25.64 3.16 14.19
C GLU A 724 24.92 3.32 12.85
N ALA A 725 25.20 2.41 11.90
CA ALA A 725 24.69 2.44 10.54
C ALA A 725 23.67 1.32 10.32
N CYS A 726 22.44 1.71 9.93
CA CYS A 726 21.32 0.82 9.62
C CYS A 726 20.93 1.05 8.16
N LEU A 727 21.37 0.18 7.25
CA LEU A 727 21.30 0.43 5.80
C LEU A 727 19.85 0.31 5.29
N THR A 728 19.17 -0.79 5.66
CA THR A 728 17.80 -1.08 5.19
C THR A 728 16.80 -0.02 5.67
N SER A 729 16.87 0.37 6.95
CA SER A 729 15.92 1.34 7.51
C SER A 729 16.12 2.75 6.95
N ASN A 730 17.36 3.15 6.63
CA ASN A 730 17.64 4.45 6.02
C ASN A 730 17.05 4.57 4.61
N ILE A 731 17.10 3.52 3.79
CA ILE A 731 16.52 3.53 2.44
C ILE A 731 14.99 3.41 2.49
N ILE A 732 14.42 2.54 3.34
CA ILE A 732 12.95 2.45 3.48
C ILE A 732 12.35 3.74 4.07
N CYS A 733 13.06 4.42 4.98
CA CYS A 733 12.69 5.76 5.46
C CYS A 733 13.03 6.89 4.49
N LYS A 734 13.68 6.60 3.35
CA LYS A 734 14.15 7.59 2.36
C LYS A 734 15.01 8.71 2.96
N THR A 735 15.84 8.39 3.95
CA THR A 735 16.90 9.28 4.44
C THR A 735 18.17 9.17 3.59
N VAL A 736 18.24 8.15 2.72
CA VAL A 736 19.20 7.94 1.62
C VAL A 736 18.42 7.34 0.43
N GLU A 737 18.80 7.65 -0.81
CA GLU A 737 18.10 7.16 -2.02
C GLU A 737 18.47 5.72 -2.41
N ASP A 738 19.76 5.34 -2.32
CA ASP A 738 20.29 4.02 -2.70
C ASP A 738 21.54 3.64 -1.88
N TYR A 739 21.84 2.34 -1.77
CA TYR A 739 22.95 1.82 -0.95
C TYR A 739 24.32 2.42 -1.30
N PRO A 740 24.76 2.55 -2.58
CA PRO A 740 26.07 3.12 -2.92
C PRO A 740 26.20 4.60 -2.58
N GLN A 741 25.08 5.34 -2.45
CA GLN A 741 25.06 6.74 -2.01
C GLN A 741 25.10 6.89 -0.48
N HIS A 742 24.90 5.80 0.27
CA HIS A 742 24.87 5.83 1.72
C HIS A 742 26.25 6.18 2.30
N GLY A 743 26.31 7.15 3.20
CA GLY A 743 27.55 7.71 3.75
C GLY A 743 28.49 6.70 4.44
N PHE A 744 28.01 5.49 4.74
CA PHE A 744 28.79 4.35 5.26
C PHE A 744 30.10 4.12 4.50
N GLY A 745 30.07 4.06 3.16
CA GLY A 745 31.30 3.86 2.37
C GLY A 745 32.31 5.00 2.55
N GLY A 746 31.82 6.25 2.60
CA GLY A 746 32.64 7.44 2.85
C GLY A 746 33.20 7.52 4.28
N TRP A 747 32.52 6.94 5.27
CA TRP A 747 33.03 6.80 6.64
C TRP A 747 34.06 5.67 6.77
N LEU A 748 33.84 4.55 6.07
CA LEU A 748 34.74 3.40 6.05
C LEU A 748 36.08 3.72 5.39
N ALA A 749 36.09 4.60 4.38
CA ALA A 749 37.28 5.09 3.71
C ALA A 749 38.20 5.97 4.59
N VAL A 750 37.65 6.60 5.65
CA VAL A 750 38.40 7.45 6.59
C VAL A 750 38.65 6.78 7.95
N ASP A 751 38.48 5.45 8.01
CA ASP A 751 38.68 4.62 9.20
C ASP A 751 37.90 5.12 10.43
N GLN A 752 36.67 5.62 10.22
CA GLN A 752 35.80 5.98 11.33
C GLN A 752 35.30 4.69 12.03
N PRO A 753 35.18 4.65 13.37
CA PRO A 753 34.53 3.54 14.05
C PRO A 753 33.06 3.48 13.64
N ILE A 754 32.67 2.40 12.98
CA ILE A 754 31.29 2.16 12.53
C ILE A 754 30.83 0.83 13.13
N VAL A 755 29.56 0.79 13.54
CA VAL A 755 28.85 -0.41 13.94
C VAL A 755 27.69 -0.61 12.97
N LEU A 756 27.62 -1.76 12.30
CA LEU A 756 26.43 -2.15 11.55
C LEU A 756 25.36 -2.61 12.55
N CYS A 757 24.14 -2.08 12.42
CA CYS A 757 23.04 -2.33 13.34
C CYS A 757 21.71 -2.47 12.61
N THR A 758 20.75 -3.15 13.23
CA THR A 758 19.34 -3.07 12.84
C THR A 758 18.64 -1.96 13.64
N ASP A 759 17.94 -1.05 12.97
CA ASP A 759 16.83 -0.31 13.57
C ASP A 759 15.54 -1.10 13.26
N ASP A 760 14.64 -1.18 14.23
CA ASP A 760 13.29 -1.77 14.18
C ASP A 760 13.18 -3.12 13.44
N LYS A 761 13.98 -4.12 13.85
CA LYS A 761 14.17 -5.43 13.18
C LYS A 761 12.88 -6.02 12.61
N GLY A 762 11.89 -6.25 13.49
CA GLY A 762 10.61 -6.86 13.15
C GLY A 762 9.66 -6.02 12.29
N VAL A 763 9.84 -4.68 12.26
CA VAL A 763 9.09 -3.79 11.38
C VAL A 763 9.72 -3.77 9.98
N PHE A 764 11.01 -3.46 9.85
CA PHE A 764 11.68 -3.41 8.54
C PHE A 764 11.96 -4.79 7.93
N ARG A 765 11.73 -5.88 8.67
CA ARG A 765 11.92 -7.27 8.25
C ARG A 765 13.38 -7.58 7.83
N THR A 766 14.33 -6.98 8.53
CA THR A 766 15.77 -7.22 8.35
C THR A 766 16.31 -8.14 9.47
N SER A 767 17.57 -8.55 9.35
CA SER A 767 18.37 -9.16 10.41
C SER A 767 19.77 -8.53 10.44
N ASN A 768 20.51 -8.72 11.53
CA ASN A 768 21.89 -8.25 11.59
C ASN A 768 22.76 -8.91 10.50
N THR A 769 22.55 -10.21 10.25
CA THR A 769 23.17 -10.92 9.11
C THR A 769 22.81 -10.26 7.77
N GLN A 770 21.56 -9.84 7.56
CA GLN A 770 21.14 -9.16 6.34
C GLN A 770 21.80 -7.79 6.15
N GLU A 771 21.90 -6.95 7.20
CA GLU A 771 22.65 -5.68 7.13
C GLU A 771 24.13 -5.91 6.78
N HIS A 772 24.75 -6.98 7.30
CA HIS A 772 26.13 -7.34 7.00
C HIS A 772 26.29 -7.83 5.54
N MET A 773 25.35 -8.64 5.03
CA MET A 773 25.33 -9.07 3.62
C MET A 773 25.13 -7.90 2.65
N LEU A 774 24.26 -6.94 2.99
CA LEU A 774 24.08 -5.70 2.21
C LEU A 774 25.35 -4.85 2.22
N ALA A 775 26.03 -4.74 3.37
CA ALA A 775 27.30 -4.04 3.47
C ALA A 775 28.39 -4.68 2.57
N MET A 776 28.52 -6.01 2.57
CA MET A 776 29.44 -6.72 1.67
C MET A 776 29.09 -6.46 0.20
N THR A 777 27.81 -6.60 -0.17
CA THR A 777 27.32 -6.56 -1.56
C THR A 777 27.46 -5.17 -2.18
N HIS A 778 27.14 -4.10 -1.44
CA HIS A 778 27.09 -2.73 -2.00
C HIS A 778 28.37 -1.92 -1.82
N PHE A 779 29.28 -2.32 -0.92
CA PHE A 779 30.56 -1.62 -0.68
C PHE A 779 31.80 -2.47 -0.97
N ASN A 780 31.64 -3.66 -1.58
CA ASN A 780 32.70 -4.60 -1.94
C ASN A 780 33.62 -4.96 -0.76
N LEU A 781 33.03 -5.36 0.37
CA LEU A 781 33.79 -5.71 1.58
C LEU A 781 34.19 -7.18 1.59
N ASP A 782 35.49 -7.43 1.76
CA ASP A 782 36.02 -8.77 2.03
C ASP A 782 35.71 -9.24 3.45
N HIS A 783 35.88 -10.54 3.69
CA HIS A 783 35.61 -11.15 5.00
C HIS A 783 36.50 -10.60 6.13
N GLU A 784 37.73 -10.15 5.85
CA GLU A 784 38.62 -9.59 6.86
C GLU A 784 38.13 -8.20 7.32
N ARG A 785 37.68 -7.36 6.38
CA ARG A 785 37.02 -6.07 6.66
C ARG A 785 35.76 -6.27 7.50
N MET A 786 34.98 -7.31 7.23
CA MET A 786 33.79 -7.66 8.02
C MET A 786 34.14 -8.12 9.45
N TRP A 787 35.16 -8.96 9.63
CA TRP A 787 35.67 -9.29 10.97
C TRP A 787 36.18 -8.06 11.71
N ASN A 788 36.89 -7.15 11.03
CA ASN A 788 37.37 -5.91 11.62
C ASN A 788 36.22 -4.98 12.06
N LEU A 789 35.11 -4.91 11.30
CA LEU A 789 33.90 -4.21 11.74
C LEU A 789 33.29 -4.86 13.00
N ALA A 790 33.24 -6.20 13.08
CA ALA A 790 32.75 -6.91 14.27
C ALA A 790 33.65 -6.68 15.50
N PHE A 791 34.97 -6.65 15.36
CA PHE A 791 35.89 -6.29 16.44
C PHE A 791 35.75 -4.82 16.86
N THR A 792 35.54 -3.89 15.91
CA THR A 792 35.26 -2.48 16.19
C THR A 792 33.95 -2.32 16.98
N ALA A 793 32.89 -3.07 16.64
CA ALA A 793 31.63 -3.07 17.39
C ALA A 793 31.83 -3.38 18.88
N VAL A 794 32.63 -4.40 19.23
CA VAL A 794 32.91 -4.77 20.64
C VAL A 794 33.60 -3.64 21.40
N ASN A 795 34.49 -2.87 20.76
CA ASN A 795 35.12 -1.71 21.38
C ASN A 795 34.09 -0.58 21.64
N CYS A 796 33.05 -0.47 20.83
CA CYS A 796 31.98 0.55 20.91
C CYS A 796 30.84 0.19 21.89
N CYS A 797 30.79 -1.03 22.42
CA CYS A 797 29.82 -1.43 23.45
C CYS A 797 29.97 -0.62 24.75
N PHE A 798 28.89 -0.50 25.52
CA PHE A 798 28.79 0.33 26.73
C PHE A 798 29.15 -0.40 28.04
N ILE A 799 29.44 -1.70 27.96
CA ILE A 799 30.04 -2.57 29.01
C ILE A 799 31.51 -2.23 29.35
N ASP A 800 31.99 -2.84 30.45
CA ASP A 800 33.35 -2.65 30.95
C ASP A 800 34.44 -3.35 30.11
N GLU A 801 35.68 -2.86 30.19
CA GLU A 801 36.83 -3.45 29.47
C GLU A 801 37.13 -4.91 29.86
N LYS A 802 36.67 -5.38 31.02
CA LYS A 802 36.73 -6.80 31.40
C LYS A 802 35.80 -7.64 30.52
N GLU A 803 34.54 -7.24 30.41
CA GLU A 803 33.53 -7.91 29.58
C GLU A 803 33.91 -7.82 28.09
N LYS A 804 34.40 -6.67 27.62
CA LYS A 804 34.91 -6.50 26.25
C LYS A 804 36.10 -7.39 25.91
N LYS A 805 36.94 -7.77 26.89
CA LYS A 805 38.01 -8.76 26.64
C LYS A 805 37.43 -10.16 26.42
N VAL A 806 36.41 -10.55 27.17
CA VAL A 806 35.69 -11.82 26.97
C VAL A 806 34.96 -11.84 25.63
N LEU A 807 34.25 -10.76 25.26
CA LEU A 807 33.61 -10.66 23.94
C LEU A 807 34.62 -10.69 22.79
N ARG A 808 35.75 -9.98 22.89
CA ARG A 808 36.84 -10.07 21.88
C ARG A 808 37.32 -11.51 21.72
N ALA A 809 37.54 -12.25 22.80
CA ALA A 809 37.90 -13.67 22.74
C ALA A 809 36.82 -14.53 22.07
N ARG A 810 35.53 -14.32 22.37
CA ARG A 810 34.42 -15.03 21.70
C ARG A 810 34.32 -14.72 20.19
N VAL A 811 34.62 -13.49 19.77
CA VAL A 811 34.68 -13.13 18.33
C VAL A 811 35.88 -13.79 17.65
N THR A 812 37.06 -13.79 18.26
CA THR A 812 38.25 -14.49 17.73
C THR A 812 38.00 -15.99 17.59
N LEU A 813 37.40 -16.63 18.59
CA LEU A 813 37.05 -18.05 18.53
C LEU A 813 36.07 -18.36 17.38
N LYS A 814 35.03 -17.52 17.18
CA LYS A 814 34.13 -17.67 16.01
C LYS A 814 34.87 -17.49 14.69
N LYS A 815 35.83 -16.55 14.60
CA LYS A 815 36.67 -16.37 13.40
C LYS A 815 37.49 -17.62 13.10
N GLU A 816 38.21 -18.15 14.10
CA GLU A 816 39.02 -19.36 13.99
C GLU A 816 38.17 -20.59 13.61
N GLN A 817 36.93 -20.70 14.10
CA GLN A 817 35.99 -21.76 13.74
C GLN A 817 35.53 -21.67 12.26
N CYS A 818 35.21 -20.46 11.78
CA CYS A 818 34.82 -20.24 10.39
C CYS A 818 35.98 -20.45 9.41
N GLU A 819 37.19 -20.01 9.76
CA GLU A 819 38.41 -20.22 8.95
C GLU A 819 38.92 -21.67 9.03
N GLY A 820 38.60 -22.39 10.11
CA GLY A 820 38.98 -23.79 10.36
C GLY A 820 38.16 -24.85 9.62
N GLY A 821 37.08 -24.47 8.91
CA GLY A 821 36.46 -25.34 7.90
C GLY A 821 35.39 -26.33 8.37
N ASN A 822 34.57 -25.99 9.38
CA ASN A 822 33.22 -26.55 9.49
C ASN A 822 32.21 -25.56 8.87
N LYS A 823 31.21 -26.10 8.16
CA LYS A 823 30.20 -25.35 7.39
C LYS A 823 29.06 -24.84 8.27
#